data_AF-A0A928JDY8-F1
#
_entry.id   AF-A0A928JDY8-F1
#
_cell.length_a   1.000
_cell.length_b   1.000
_cell.length_c   1.000
_cell.angle_alpha   90.00
_cell.angle_beta   90.00
_cell.angle_gamma   90.00
#
_symmetry.space_group_name_H-M   'P 1'
#
loop_
_entity.id
_entity.type
_entity.pdbx_description
1 polymer ?
#
loop_
_entity_poly.entity_id
_entity_poly.type
_entity_poly.pdbx_seq_one_letter_code
_entity_poly.pdbx_strand_id
1 'polypeptide(L)'
;MALSQTLMVPQFMKTDSEFPRFLKRTASALLSAWLLWSGSAEVVFASESVSAGLTDYGGGEDALPFSDVPGGAWFYSDVLSAFSLGLVNGKSATIFAPYDGILLSEAVKLAACLNERFLTGTVTLANGDGVWYEPYVAYAEEHGITDGGEVWERQALRSEVMELFARAVPLDPVNDIPDGSIPDVPMDHQHADAIYALYRAGVIQGTDADSHLCEPDVWVTRAEIAATMTRLTDPATRLVFSIQTDEPSQTEEPAEADPPREGQQVRAEDSDGFSDSAVMTYSDLTLSWAAIYENRFGPGASDEPLLTDAEIDAYNAKMAAGCPTMADLCSCPDTLPGPDVIALIGRYALPVGYDYDRGGNYIGEDERVRILSNRNLESIGETVEIRRAVVTSRADMKSFPMEDGFYPYGNPGFNQAQETEVPTGTPVIVLHRSSDGAYLFVRTYHYVGWIPAWCAAFCDRDTFERFVRRDPETGVTVTAPWIYANGARLDMGTWLPCLGGTTDGYEVLLPIRGTDGSYAEIAVNIGADSAVRGRLPYTMKNVYEQAFRWLGTTYGWGGANGGVDCSGFLCAVFRSFGILIPRNTSEQRQYGGAVTNIAPLGASDRLELFASSRFPVAIHRSGHVMLYLGESNGQLWIVHAHSIGQPVSIASLDPWSAMLSMVELKP
;
A
#
# COMPACT_ATOMS: atom_id res chain seq x y z
N MET A 1 -3.95 -40.49 62.92
CA MET A 1 -3.83 -39.19 62.23
C MET A 1 -3.45 -39.51 60.78
N ALA A 2 -4.35 -40.05 59.96
CA ALA A 2 -5.49 -39.41 59.29
C ALA A 2 -5.06 -38.25 58.38
N LEU A 3 -5.28 -38.25 57.06
CA LEU A 3 -5.86 -39.25 56.16
C LEU A 3 -5.58 -38.75 54.73
N SER A 4 -5.05 -39.63 53.87
CA SER A 4 -5.17 -39.56 52.41
C SER A 4 -6.29 -40.51 52.04
N GLN A 5 -7.27 -40.10 51.22
CA GLN A 5 -8.17 -41.07 50.59
C GLN A 5 -8.82 -40.57 49.29
N THR A 6 -8.75 -41.49 48.35
CA THR A 6 -9.31 -41.61 47.00
C THR A 6 -10.84 -41.78 47.00
N LEU A 7 -11.42 -41.59 45.80
CA LEU A 7 -12.59 -42.30 45.21
C LEU A 7 -14.01 -41.91 45.67
N MET A 8 -14.84 -41.40 44.75
CA MET A 8 -15.88 -42.18 44.02
C MET A 8 -16.82 -41.28 43.20
N VAL A 9 -17.13 -41.75 41.98
CA VAL A 9 -18.24 -41.32 41.11
C VAL A 9 -19.54 -41.98 41.61
N PRO A 10 -20.70 -41.31 41.48
CA PRO A 10 -21.80 -41.96 40.78
C PRO A 10 -22.55 -41.04 39.80
N GLN A 11 -22.86 -41.59 38.63
CA GLN A 11 -23.97 -41.19 37.76
C GLN A 11 -25.31 -41.43 38.47
N PHE A 12 -26.32 -40.57 38.29
CA PHE A 12 -27.66 -40.97 37.82
C PHE A 12 -28.53 -39.76 37.43
N MET A 13 -29.04 -39.84 36.19
CA MET A 13 -30.26 -39.34 35.55
C MET A 13 -31.13 -38.20 36.15
N LYS A 14 -31.44 -37.26 35.23
CA LYS A 14 -32.75 -36.67 34.84
C LYS A 14 -33.82 -36.45 35.93
N THR A 15 -34.33 -35.21 35.99
CA THR A 15 -35.70 -34.86 35.55
C THR A 15 -35.90 -33.33 35.57
N ASP A 16 -36.64 -32.85 34.57
CA ASP A 16 -37.21 -31.51 34.43
C ASP A 16 -38.05 -31.07 35.65
N SER A 17 -38.09 -29.77 35.94
CA SER A 17 -39.34 -28.95 36.06
C SER A 17 -39.12 -27.61 36.79
N GLU A 18 -39.37 -26.54 36.04
CA GLU A 18 -40.05 -25.26 36.35
C GLU A 18 -39.70 -24.32 37.54
N PHE A 19 -39.85 -23.01 37.20
CA PHE A 19 -40.05 -21.78 38.00
C PHE A 19 -38.82 -21.06 38.61
N PRO A 20 -38.81 -19.70 38.76
CA PRO A 20 -39.25 -18.62 37.86
C PRO A 20 -38.31 -17.37 37.82
N ARG A 21 -38.74 -16.39 37.02
CA ARG A 21 -38.21 -15.03 36.83
C ARG A 21 -38.00 -14.20 38.12
N PHE A 22 -36.99 -13.34 38.00
CA PHE A 22 -36.85 -11.94 38.49
C PHE A 22 -35.92 -11.63 39.68
N LEU A 23 -35.10 -10.59 39.43
CA LEU A 23 -34.22 -9.77 40.28
C LEU A 23 -32.81 -10.27 40.63
N LYS A 24 -31.86 -10.01 39.72
CA LYS A 24 -30.46 -9.71 40.05
C LYS A 24 -30.33 -8.21 40.38
N ARG A 25 -29.92 -7.91 41.61
CA ARG A 25 -29.30 -6.62 42.02
C ARG A 25 -27.99 -6.97 42.70
N THR A 26 -26.89 -6.40 42.21
CA THR A 26 -25.68 -5.90 42.90
C THR A 26 -24.43 -6.12 42.06
N ALA A 27 -23.92 -5.03 41.47
CA ALA A 27 -22.51 -4.65 41.37
C ALA A 27 -22.30 -3.64 40.23
N SER A 28 -22.61 -2.36 40.47
CA SER A 28 -22.07 -1.23 39.71
C SER A 28 -22.25 0.03 40.54
N ALA A 29 -21.20 0.41 41.23
CA ALA A 29 -21.01 1.74 41.80
C ALA A 29 -19.53 1.89 42.10
N LEU A 30 -18.78 2.52 41.20
CA LEU A 30 -17.64 3.41 41.42
C LEU A 30 -16.97 3.70 40.06
N LEU A 31 -17.64 4.50 39.22
CA LEU A 31 -17.01 5.31 38.16
C LEU A 31 -18.03 6.35 37.69
N SER A 32 -18.42 7.24 38.60
CA SER A 32 -19.24 8.41 38.32
C SER A 32 -18.60 9.62 38.98
N ALA A 33 -17.63 10.22 38.29
CA ALA A 33 -17.23 11.61 38.41
C ALA A 33 -16.13 11.86 37.39
N TRP A 34 -16.48 12.24 36.16
CA TRP A 34 -15.76 13.11 35.21
C TRP A 34 -16.59 13.14 33.90
N LEU A 35 -17.86 13.53 34.03
CA LEU A 35 -18.80 13.72 32.91
C LEU A 35 -19.70 14.91 33.28
N LEU A 36 -19.10 16.09 33.37
CA LEU A 36 -19.80 17.36 33.53
C LEU A 36 -18.90 18.50 33.00
N TRP A 37 -18.46 18.41 31.74
CA TRP A 37 -18.30 19.59 30.86
C TRP A 37 -17.96 19.19 29.41
N SER A 38 -18.99 19.04 28.58
CA SER A 38 -18.98 19.43 27.16
C SER A 38 -20.44 19.50 26.73
N GLY A 39 -20.92 20.72 26.55
CA GLY A 39 -22.31 21.03 26.26
C GLY A 39 -22.80 20.35 24.99
N SER A 40 -24.03 19.87 25.07
CA SER A 40 -24.90 19.51 23.96
C SER A 40 -24.98 20.67 22.96
N ALA A 41 -24.63 20.41 21.70
CA ALA A 41 -25.08 21.25 20.60
C ALA A 41 -26.35 20.60 20.03
N GLU A 42 -27.50 21.23 20.27
CA GLU A 42 -28.75 20.92 19.59
C GLU A 42 -28.59 21.16 18.09
N VAL A 43 -29.00 20.20 17.27
CA VAL A 43 -29.12 20.38 15.81
C VAL A 43 -30.38 21.20 15.56
N VAL A 44 -30.23 22.48 15.25
CA VAL A 44 -31.32 23.35 14.79
C VAL A 44 -31.25 23.41 13.26
N PHE A 45 -32.16 22.73 12.57
CA PHE A 45 -32.36 22.92 11.13
C PHE A 45 -33.20 24.19 10.91
N ALA A 46 -32.58 25.23 10.37
CA ALA A 46 -33.30 26.43 9.94
C ALA A 46 -34.09 26.14 8.65
N SER A 47 -35.40 26.40 8.69
CA SER A 47 -36.30 26.40 7.54
C SER A 47 -36.31 27.76 6.85
N GLU A 48 -36.05 27.80 5.54
CA GLU A 48 -36.90 28.42 4.50
C GLU A 48 -36.14 28.58 3.16
N SER A 49 -36.87 28.36 2.07
CA SER A 49 -36.47 28.60 0.68
C SER A 49 -36.13 30.06 0.39
N VAL A 50 -35.18 30.35 -0.50
CA VAL A 50 -35.26 31.40 -1.55
C VAL A 50 -33.99 31.37 -2.43
N SER A 51 -34.21 31.45 -3.75
CA SER A 51 -33.21 31.78 -4.76
C SER A 51 -32.86 33.29 -4.73
N ALA A 52 -31.59 33.60 -5.00
CA ALA A 52 -31.00 34.92 -5.26
C ALA A 52 -30.70 35.83 -4.04
N GLY A 53 -29.44 36.28 -3.97
CA GLY A 53 -29.03 37.48 -3.24
C GLY A 53 -27.80 37.29 -2.35
N LEU A 54 -26.64 37.76 -2.83
CA LEU A 54 -25.45 38.07 -2.04
C LEU A 54 -25.76 39.06 -0.89
N THR A 55 -24.90 39.04 0.15
CA THR A 55 -24.73 39.97 1.30
C THR A 55 -25.57 39.63 2.54
N ASP A 56 -25.10 39.62 3.79
CA ASP A 56 -23.84 40.01 4.45
C ASP A 56 -23.89 39.47 5.90
N TYR A 57 -22.96 38.58 6.26
CA TYR A 57 -22.45 38.42 7.63
C TYR A 57 -20.93 38.58 7.54
N GLY A 58 -20.45 39.78 7.81
CA GLY A 58 -19.04 40.14 7.73
C GLY A 58 -18.15 39.32 8.65
N GLY A 59 -17.30 38.47 8.06
CA GLY A 59 -16.21 37.81 8.78
C GLY A 59 -15.51 36.62 8.14
N GLY A 60 -15.40 36.51 6.81
CA GLY A 60 -14.47 35.59 6.10
C GLY A 60 -14.97 34.15 5.86
N GLU A 61 -15.89 33.96 4.91
CA GLU A 61 -16.52 32.67 4.59
C GLU A 61 -16.05 32.12 3.23
N ASP A 62 -15.30 31.01 3.27
CA ASP A 62 -15.19 29.93 2.25
C ASP A 62 -14.25 28.81 2.74
N ALA A 63 -13.96 28.77 4.05
CA ALA A 63 -13.06 27.81 4.66
C ALA A 63 -13.82 26.96 5.67
N LEU A 64 -13.71 25.64 5.53
CA LEU A 64 -14.15 24.70 6.55
C LEU A 64 -13.45 25.02 7.90
N PRO A 65 -14.13 24.87 9.04
CA PRO A 65 -13.51 25.06 10.35
C PRO A 65 -12.51 23.95 10.71
N PHE A 66 -12.39 22.92 9.87
CA PHE A 66 -11.62 21.71 10.10
C PHE A 66 -10.18 21.85 9.64
N SER A 67 -9.23 21.80 10.59
CA SER A 67 -7.80 21.95 10.29
C SER A 67 -7.21 20.76 9.51
N ASP A 68 -7.90 19.62 9.53
CA ASP A 68 -7.51 18.37 8.87
C ASP A 68 -8.21 18.14 7.51
N VAL A 69 -8.89 19.15 6.98
CA VAL A 69 -9.50 19.14 5.64
C VAL A 69 -8.85 20.25 4.79
N PRO A 70 -7.68 19.98 4.17
CA PRO A 70 -6.96 21.01 3.42
C PRO A 70 -7.68 21.33 2.10
N GLY A 71 -7.64 22.60 1.68
CA GLY A 71 -8.29 23.14 0.47
C GLY A 71 -8.00 22.40 -0.85
N GLY A 72 -6.90 21.64 -0.91
CA GLY A 72 -6.53 20.84 -2.08
C GLY A 72 -6.88 19.35 -1.98
N ALA A 73 -7.52 18.89 -0.90
CA ALA A 73 -7.95 17.50 -0.78
C ALA A 73 -9.06 17.19 -1.79
N TRP A 74 -9.06 15.97 -2.34
CA TRP A 74 -10.07 15.52 -3.31
C TRP A 74 -11.50 15.64 -2.78
N PHE A 75 -11.68 15.48 -1.46
CA PHE A 75 -12.96 15.56 -0.76
C PHE A 75 -13.29 16.97 -0.24
N TYR A 76 -12.44 17.98 -0.45
CA TYR A 76 -12.63 19.30 0.17
C TYR A 76 -13.99 19.90 -0.21
N SER A 77 -14.34 19.92 -1.49
CA SER A 77 -15.60 20.48 -1.99
C SER A 77 -16.81 19.68 -1.49
N ASP A 78 -16.66 18.36 -1.38
CA ASP A 78 -17.73 17.47 -0.91
C ASP A 78 -17.97 17.64 0.59
N VAL A 79 -16.90 17.75 1.40
CA VAL A 79 -17.01 18.04 2.84
C VAL A 79 -17.55 19.44 3.08
N LEU A 80 -17.11 20.44 2.30
CA LEU A 80 -17.63 21.80 2.37
C LEU A 80 -19.14 21.82 2.08
N SER A 81 -19.55 21.21 0.97
CA SER A 81 -20.96 21.13 0.58
C SER A 81 -21.80 20.38 1.62
N ALA A 82 -21.37 19.18 2.03
CA ALA A 82 -22.07 18.38 3.01
C ALA A 82 -22.14 19.06 4.39
N PHE A 83 -21.09 19.78 4.80
CA PHE A 83 -21.08 20.54 6.05
C PHE A 83 -21.99 21.77 5.99
N SER A 84 -21.93 22.55 4.91
CA SER A 84 -22.81 23.72 4.70
C SER A 84 -24.29 23.34 4.61
N LEU A 85 -24.59 22.14 4.12
CA LEU A 85 -25.94 21.57 4.09
C LEU A 85 -26.35 20.90 5.42
N GLY A 86 -25.46 20.85 6.41
CA GLY A 86 -25.70 20.20 7.71
C GLY A 86 -25.81 18.68 7.63
N LEU A 87 -25.33 18.05 6.54
CA LEU A 87 -25.37 16.60 6.31
C LEU A 87 -24.28 15.86 7.09
N VAL A 88 -23.14 16.51 7.33
CA VAL A 88 -22.02 15.97 8.12
C VAL A 88 -21.54 17.01 9.13
N ASN A 89 -21.03 16.54 10.27
CA ASN A 89 -20.43 17.38 11.32
C ASN A 89 -19.01 16.89 11.63
N GLY A 90 -18.17 17.76 12.20
CA GLY A 90 -16.85 17.36 12.70
C GLY A 90 -16.92 16.49 13.96
N LYS A 91 -15.87 15.70 14.22
CA LYS A 91 -15.68 15.01 15.51
C LYS A 91 -15.37 16.00 16.65
N SER A 92 -14.90 17.18 16.31
CA SER A 92 -14.82 18.33 17.20
C SER A 92 -15.11 19.62 16.42
N ALA A 93 -15.07 20.77 17.11
CA ALA A 93 -15.24 22.08 16.48
C ALA A 93 -14.21 22.36 15.37
N THR A 94 -13.04 21.70 15.38
CA THR A 94 -11.94 21.96 14.43
C THR A 94 -11.39 20.71 13.75
N ILE A 95 -11.98 19.53 13.94
CA ILE A 95 -11.50 18.28 13.36
C ILE A 95 -12.64 17.53 12.70
N PHE A 96 -12.49 17.22 11.40
CA PHE A 96 -13.45 16.42 10.65
C PHE A 96 -13.16 14.91 10.72
N ALA A 97 -11.89 14.53 10.79
CA ALA A 97 -11.35 13.18 10.66
C ALA A 97 -11.76 12.51 9.33
N PRO A 98 -11.28 13.00 8.17
CA PRO A 98 -11.78 12.55 6.86
C PRO A 98 -11.52 11.07 6.55
N TYR A 99 -10.45 10.49 7.10
CA TYR A 99 -10.07 9.09 6.85
C TYR A 99 -10.55 8.12 7.92
N ASP A 100 -11.24 8.61 8.96
CA ASP A 100 -11.85 7.74 9.94
C ASP A 100 -13.03 7.00 9.30
N GLY A 101 -13.16 5.70 9.60
CA GLY A 101 -14.36 4.94 9.26
C GLY A 101 -15.53 5.29 10.17
N ILE A 102 -16.75 4.96 9.73
CA ILE A 102 -17.99 5.18 10.50
C ILE A 102 -18.56 3.86 11.05
N LEU A 103 -19.30 3.95 12.14
CA LEU A 103 -20.07 2.82 12.66
C LEU A 103 -21.32 2.56 11.82
N LEU A 104 -21.81 1.32 11.83
CA LEU A 104 -23.07 0.97 11.17
C LEU A 104 -24.26 1.72 11.79
N SER A 105 -24.22 2.02 13.09
CA SER A 105 -25.17 2.89 13.78
C SER A 105 -25.15 4.34 13.26
N GLU A 106 -23.99 4.85 12.84
CA GLU A 106 -23.88 6.16 12.20
C GLU A 106 -24.38 6.13 10.76
N ALA A 107 -24.13 5.05 10.02
CA ALA A 107 -24.61 4.87 8.65
C ALA A 107 -26.15 4.78 8.58
N VAL A 108 -26.78 3.98 9.44
CA VAL A 108 -28.26 3.85 9.47
C VAL A 108 -28.93 5.15 9.90
N LYS A 109 -28.31 5.92 10.80
CA LYS A 109 -28.75 7.27 11.13
C LYS A 109 -28.77 8.17 9.90
N LEU A 110 -27.66 8.22 9.15
CA LEU A 110 -27.58 9.04 7.94
C LEU A 110 -28.61 8.62 6.90
N ALA A 111 -28.80 7.31 6.70
CA ALA A 111 -29.79 6.77 5.77
C ALA A 111 -31.23 7.14 6.18
N ALA A 112 -31.58 6.99 7.45
CA ALA A 112 -32.89 7.35 7.99
C ALA A 112 -33.18 8.86 7.85
N CYS A 113 -32.22 9.71 8.22
CA CYS A 113 -32.36 11.16 8.06
C CYS A 113 -32.44 11.59 6.59
N LEU A 114 -31.68 10.95 5.71
CA LEU A 114 -31.73 11.22 4.28
C LEU A 114 -33.11 10.86 3.70
N ASN A 115 -33.65 9.70 4.08
CA ASN A 115 -34.99 9.27 3.66
C ASN A 115 -36.08 10.21 4.20
N GLU A 116 -36.07 10.57 5.49
CA GLU A 116 -37.05 11.48 6.07
C GLU A 116 -37.03 12.85 5.40
N ARG A 117 -35.83 13.37 5.12
CA ARG A 117 -35.65 14.62 4.37
C ARG A 117 -36.16 14.51 2.95
N PHE A 118 -35.91 13.40 2.27
CA PHE A 118 -36.40 13.18 0.91
C PHE A 118 -37.94 13.13 0.87
N LEU A 119 -38.57 12.46 1.84
CA LEU A 119 -40.03 12.29 1.89
C LEU A 119 -40.77 13.55 2.37
N THR A 120 -40.20 14.29 3.32
CA THR A 120 -40.91 15.37 4.04
C THR A 120 -40.31 16.76 3.86
N GLY A 121 -39.08 16.85 3.33
CA GLY A 121 -38.31 18.08 3.25
C GLY A 121 -37.60 18.49 4.56
N THR A 122 -37.84 17.77 5.65
CA THR A 122 -37.29 18.06 6.99
C THR A 122 -36.78 16.80 7.67
N VAL A 123 -35.91 16.94 8.68
CA VAL A 123 -35.49 15.84 9.55
C VAL A 123 -35.98 16.13 10.96
N THR A 124 -36.79 15.24 11.52
CA THR A 124 -37.32 15.33 12.89
C THR A 124 -36.82 14.21 13.80
N LEU A 125 -36.16 13.19 13.23
CA LEU A 125 -35.52 12.11 13.98
C LEU A 125 -34.45 12.63 14.96
N ALA A 126 -34.54 12.17 16.20
CA ALA A 126 -33.64 12.54 17.28
C ALA A 126 -33.08 11.30 17.99
N ASN A 127 -31.98 11.47 18.71
CA ASN A 127 -31.36 10.41 19.48
C ASN A 127 -32.34 9.84 20.53
N GLY A 128 -32.27 8.53 20.74
CA GLY A 128 -33.04 7.87 21.79
C GLY A 128 -32.51 8.17 23.19
N ASP A 129 -33.39 8.12 24.20
CA ASP A 129 -33.05 8.33 25.61
C ASP A 129 -32.18 7.20 26.20
N GLY A 130 -32.04 6.08 25.48
CA GLY A 130 -31.22 4.92 25.84
C GLY A 130 -30.10 4.66 24.83
N VAL A 131 -30.31 3.70 23.93
CA VAL A 131 -29.39 3.47 22.81
C VAL A 131 -29.63 4.57 21.79
N TRP A 132 -28.63 5.45 21.60
CA TRP A 132 -28.82 6.71 20.88
C TRP A 132 -29.32 6.53 19.43
N TYR A 133 -28.91 5.45 18.76
CA TYR A 133 -29.24 5.17 17.36
C TYR A 133 -30.57 4.41 17.16
N GLU A 134 -31.20 3.95 18.24
CA GLU A 134 -32.39 3.09 18.19
C GLU A 134 -33.58 3.71 17.43
N PRO A 135 -33.91 5.01 17.59
CA PRO A 135 -35.00 5.62 16.82
C PRO A 135 -34.74 5.63 15.31
N TYR A 136 -33.47 5.71 14.90
CA TYR A 136 -33.09 5.69 13.49
C TYR A 136 -33.20 4.29 12.90
N VAL A 137 -32.81 3.26 13.65
CA VAL A 137 -33.02 1.86 13.26
C VAL A 137 -34.50 1.55 13.13
N ALA A 138 -35.32 1.93 14.11
CA ALA A 138 -36.77 1.71 14.07
C ALA A 138 -37.43 2.40 12.87
N TYR A 139 -37.02 3.65 12.58
CA TYR A 139 -37.47 4.35 11.38
C TYR A 139 -37.04 3.64 10.10
N ALA A 140 -35.77 3.22 10.05
CA ALA A 140 -35.20 2.53 8.90
C ALA A 140 -35.88 1.18 8.65
N GLU A 141 -36.25 0.43 9.68
CA GLU A 141 -37.07 -0.80 9.58
C GLU A 141 -38.48 -0.50 9.04
N GLU A 142 -39.16 0.53 9.57
CA GLU A 142 -40.52 0.92 9.13
C GLU A 142 -40.57 1.31 7.65
N HIS A 143 -39.49 1.93 7.16
CA HIS A 143 -39.39 2.43 5.78
C HIS A 143 -38.66 1.46 4.85
N GLY A 144 -38.31 0.25 5.31
CA GLY A 144 -37.67 -0.79 4.50
C GLY A 144 -36.23 -0.50 4.10
N ILE A 145 -35.53 0.37 4.84
CA ILE A 145 -34.11 0.69 4.64
C ILE A 145 -33.20 -0.41 5.20
N THR A 146 -33.63 -1.10 6.26
CA THR A 146 -32.95 -2.27 6.85
C THR A 146 -34.01 -3.29 7.28
N ASP A 147 -33.63 -4.56 7.34
CA ASP A 147 -34.44 -5.64 7.88
C ASP A 147 -34.25 -5.84 9.40
N GLY A 148 -33.31 -5.11 10.01
CA GLY A 148 -33.00 -5.17 11.43
C GLY A 148 -32.16 -6.39 11.84
N GLY A 149 -31.75 -6.41 13.11
CA GLY A 149 -31.00 -7.52 13.71
C GLY A 149 -29.48 -7.46 13.56
N GLU A 150 -28.94 -6.37 13.04
CA GLU A 150 -27.51 -6.14 12.88
C GLU A 150 -26.80 -5.82 14.20
N VAL A 151 -25.50 -6.11 14.24
CA VAL A 151 -24.61 -5.56 15.27
C VAL A 151 -24.26 -4.13 14.86
N TRP A 152 -24.98 -3.15 15.41
CA TRP A 152 -24.90 -1.74 15.00
C TRP A 152 -23.63 -1.00 15.46
N GLU A 153 -23.05 -1.40 16.58
CA GLU A 153 -21.85 -0.77 17.17
C GLU A 153 -20.57 -1.45 16.66
N ARG A 154 -20.39 -1.47 15.35
CA ARG A 154 -19.17 -1.91 14.66
C ARG A 154 -18.90 -1.03 13.44
N GLN A 155 -17.67 -1.03 12.94
CA GLN A 155 -17.33 -0.37 11.68
C GLN A 155 -18.20 -0.90 10.53
N ALA A 156 -18.74 0.02 9.75
CA ALA A 156 -19.58 -0.29 8.60
C ALA A 156 -18.70 -0.65 7.40
N LEU A 157 -19.00 -1.77 6.75
CA LEU A 157 -18.43 -2.07 5.44
C LEU A 157 -19.02 -1.12 4.40
N ARG A 158 -18.25 -0.84 3.35
CA ARG A 158 -18.66 0.02 2.26
C ARG A 158 -19.92 -0.51 1.57
N SER A 159 -20.01 -1.81 1.34
CA SER A 159 -21.21 -2.45 0.78
C SER A 159 -22.45 -2.28 1.64
N GLU A 160 -22.31 -2.30 2.97
CA GLU A 160 -23.43 -2.17 3.92
C GLU A 160 -23.96 -0.73 3.94
N VAL A 161 -23.07 0.25 3.89
CA VAL A 161 -23.46 1.66 3.73
C VAL A 161 -24.14 1.90 2.39
N MET A 162 -23.62 1.29 1.32
CA MET A 162 -24.22 1.36 -0.02
C MET A 162 -25.62 0.74 -0.04
N GLU A 163 -25.85 -0.38 0.64
CA GLU A 163 -27.18 -0.98 0.81
C GLU A 163 -28.15 0.00 1.48
N LEU A 164 -27.76 0.55 2.64
CA LEU A 164 -28.59 1.49 3.40
C LEU A 164 -28.94 2.73 2.58
N PHE A 165 -27.98 3.30 1.85
CA PHE A 165 -28.21 4.50 1.04
C PHE A 165 -29.00 4.21 -0.23
N ALA A 166 -28.81 3.06 -0.87
CA ALA A 166 -29.59 2.67 -2.04
C ALA A 166 -31.07 2.45 -1.70
N ARG A 167 -31.38 1.97 -0.49
CA ARG A 167 -32.75 1.83 0.00
C ARG A 167 -33.32 3.15 0.56
N ALA A 168 -32.48 4.10 0.95
CA ALA A 168 -32.93 5.35 1.57
C ALA A 168 -33.59 6.33 0.59
N VAL A 169 -33.22 6.35 -0.70
CA VAL A 169 -33.78 7.30 -1.68
C VAL A 169 -33.88 6.69 -3.08
N PRO A 170 -34.79 7.17 -3.94
CA PRO A 170 -34.82 6.77 -5.35
C PRO A 170 -33.52 7.11 -6.08
N LEU A 171 -33.03 6.14 -6.86
CA LEU A 171 -31.80 6.23 -7.62
C LEU A 171 -32.09 6.20 -9.13
N ASP A 172 -32.38 7.38 -9.69
CA ASP A 172 -32.52 7.52 -11.14
C ASP A 172 -31.16 7.32 -11.84
N PRO A 173 -31.06 6.37 -12.80
CA PRO A 173 -29.81 6.07 -13.47
C PRO A 173 -29.41 7.20 -14.43
N VAL A 174 -28.14 7.59 -14.38
CA VAL A 174 -27.48 8.53 -15.31
C VAL A 174 -26.35 7.87 -16.11
N ASN A 175 -25.94 6.67 -15.71
CA ASN A 175 -24.89 5.86 -16.34
C ASN A 175 -25.45 4.51 -16.82
N ASP A 176 -24.88 4.00 -17.91
CA ASP A 176 -25.11 2.64 -18.37
C ASP A 176 -23.99 1.74 -17.83
N ILE A 177 -24.32 0.95 -16.80
CA ILE A 177 -23.38 0.07 -16.08
C ILE A 177 -23.93 -1.36 -16.22
N PRO A 178 -23.40 -2.18 -17.14
CA PRO A 178 -23.90 -3.54 -17.38
C PRO A 178 -23.67 -4.45 -16.16
N ASP A 179 -24.53 -5.45 -15.96
CA ASP A 179 -24.32 -6.46 -14.92
C ASP A 179 -22.96 -7.15 -15.08
N GLY A 180 -22.26 -7.39 -13.97
CA GLY A 180 -20.90 -7.97 -13.97
C GLY A 180 -19.76 -7.01 -14.39
N SER A 181 -20.06 -5.75 -14.72
CA SER A 181 -19.04 -4.78 -15.15
C SER A 181 -18.18 -4.16 -14.05
N ILE A 182 -18.63 -4.14 -12.79
CA ILE A 182 -17.85 -3.60 -11.67
C ILE A 182 -16.78 -4.65 -11.31
N PRO A 183 -15.48 -4.34 -11.42
CA PRO A 183 -14.43 -5.38 -11.50
C PRO A 183 -14.31 -6.31 -10.28
N ASP A 184 -14.74 -5.86 -9.10
CA ASP A 184 -14.62 -6.57 -7.83
C ASP A 184 -15.99 -6.84 -7.17
N VAL A 185 -17.09 -6.68 -7.91
CA VAL A 185 -18.45 -6.95 -7.41
C VAL A 185 -19.16 -7.89 -8.38
N PRO A 186 -19.04 -9.21 -8.18
CA PRO A 186 -19.81 -10.17 -8.96
C PRO A 186 -21.31 -10.03 -8.64
N MET A 187 -22.18 -10.36 -9.60
CA MET A 187 -23.64 -10.21 -9.43
C MET A 187 -24.24 -11.12 -8.35
N ASP A 188 -23.52 -12.13 -7.88
CA ASP A 188 -23.90 -12.98 -6.76
C ASP A 188 -23.41 -12.45 -5.40
N HIS A 189 -22.69 -11.33 -5.37
CA HIS A 189 -22.34 -10.63 -4.13
C HIS A 189 -23.62 -10.17 -3.40
N GLN A 190 -23.66 -10.34 -2.08
CA GLN A 190 -24.86 -10.09 -1.24
C GLN A 190 -25.47 -8.68 -1.38
N HIS A 191 -24.67 -7.69 -1.78
CA HIS A 191 -25.06 -6.29 -1.95
C HIS A 191 -24.97 -5.81 -3.42
N ALA A 192 -24.86 -6.73 -4.39
CA ALA A 192 -24.66 -6.37 -5.80
C ALA A 192 -25.74 -5.39 -6.30
N ASP A 193 -27.02 -5.67 -6.07
CA ASP A 193 -28.11 -4.82 -6.56
C ASP A 193 -28.00 -3.36 -6.09
N ALA A 194 -27.72 -3.15 -4.79
CA ALA A 194 -27.54 -1.81 -4.22
C ALA A 194 -26.29 -1.10 -4.76
N ILE A 195 -25.19 -1.84 -4.88
CA ILE A 195 -23.93 -1.33 -5.44
C ILE A 195 -24.15 -0.86 -6.87
N TYR A 196 -24.71 -1.71 -7.74
CA TYR A 196 -24.98 -1.37 -9.13
C TYR A 196 -25.97 -0.21 -9.26
N ALA A 197 -26.99 -0.12 -8.40
CA ALA A 197 -27.92 1.01 -8.40
C ALA A 197 -27.20 2.35 -8.14
N LEU A 198 -26.27 2.39 -7.19
CA LEU A 198 -25.50 3.60 -6.87
C LEU A 198 -24.51 3.99 -7.97
N TYR A 199 -23.91 3.00 -8.64
CA TYR A 199 -23.05 3.22 -9.81
C TYR A 199 -23.82 3.78 -11.00
N ARG A 200 -24.97 3.16 -11.32
CA ARG A 200 -25.87 3.61 -12.38
C ARG A 200 -26.40 5.01 -12.10
N ALA A 201 -26.68 5.34 -10.85
CA ALA A 201 -27.11 6.67 -10.44
C ALA A 201 -25.98 7.71 -10.39
N GLY A 202 -24.72 7.35 -10.66
CA GLY A 202 -23.60 8.30 -10.61
C GLY A 202 -23.29 8.82 -9.21
N VAL A 203 -23.77 8.13 -8.17
CA VAL A 203 -23.52 8.49 -6.77
C VAL A 203 -22.13 8.01 -6.35
N ILE A 204 -21.73 6.83 -6.84
CA ILE A 204 -20.41 6.24 -6.63
C ILE A 204 -19.89 5.83 -8.01
N GLN A 205 -18.61 6.07 -8.28
CA GLN A 205 -17.93 5.57 -9.50
C GLN A 205 -16.81 4.59 -9.19
N GLY A 206 -16.65 4.21 -7.92
CA GLY A 206 -15.51 3.45 -7.38
C GLY A 206 -14.60 4.28 -6.49
N THR A 207 -13.52 3.66 -6.01
CA THR A 207 -12.44 4.33 -5.25
C THR A 207 -11.70 5.36 -6.09
N ASP A 208 -11.71 5.20 -7.41
CA ASP A 208 -11.24 6.19 -8.38
C ASP A 208 -11.99 6.05 -9.72
N ALA A 209 -11.90 7.09 -10.56
CA ALA A 209 -12.61 7.19 -11.84
C ALA A 209 -12.11 6.20 -12.91
N ASP A 210 -10.92 5.63 -12.73
CA ASP A 210 -10.24 4.84 -13.76
C ASP A 210 -10.39 3.33 -13.49
N SER A 211 -10.37 2.92 -12.22
CA SER A 211 -10.47 1.52 -11.81
C SER A 211 -11.91 1.02 -11.66
N HIS A 212 -12.83 1.93 -11.32
CA HIS A 212 -14.21 1.61 -10.96
C HIS A 212 -14.36 0.51 -9.88
N LEU A 213 -13.31 0.28 -9.09
CA LEU A 213 -13.34 -0.70 -8.00
C LEU A 213 -14.28 -0.23 -6.91
N CYS A 214 -15.17 -1.12 -6.49
CA CYS A 214 -16.09 -0.83 -5.41
C CYS A 214 -15.42 -0.99 -4.05
N GLU A 215 -14.53 -1.95 -3.88
CA GLU A 215 -13.97 -2.44 -2.64
C GLU A 215 -15.09 -2.73 -1.60
N PRO A 216 -16.02 -3.67 -1.88
CA PRO A 216 -17.24 -3.82 -1.08
C PRO A 216 -16.97 -4.16 0.41
N ASP A 217 -15.89 -4.90 0.67
CA ASP A 217 -15.57 -5.43 2.00
C ASP A 217 -14.58 -4.57 2.81
N VAL A 218 -14.23 -3.36 2.34
CA VAL A 218 -13.45 -2.40 3.11
C VAL A 218 -14.36 -1.41 3.84
N TRP A 219 -13.85 -0.72 4.85
CA TRP A 219 -14.65 0.29 5.56
C TRP A 219 -14.72 1.59 4.78
N VAL A 220 -15.85 2.27 4.87
CA VAL A 220 -16.05 3.57 4.22
C VAL A 220 -15.57 4.70 5.13
N THR A 221 -14.82 5.64 4.56
CA THR A 221 -14.30 6.80 5.28
C THR A 221 -15.31 7.94 5.36
N ARG A 222 -15.16 8.84 6.32
CA ARG A 222 -16.02 10.04 6.46
C ARG A 222 -15.95 10.98 5.26
N ALA A 223 -14.82 11.06 4.58
CA ALA A 223 -14.66 11.79 3.32
C ALA A 223 -15.53 11.19 2.21
N GLU A 224 -15.54 9.87 2.08
CA GLU A 224 -16.37 9.17 1.11
C GLU A 224 -17.85 9.30 1.43
N ILE A 225 -18.23 9.23 2.71
CA ILE A 225 -19.60 9.52 3.17
C ILE A 225 -20.04 10.93 2.77
N ALA A 226 -19.19 11.94 2.96
CA ALA A 226 -19.52 13.30 2.56
C ALA A 226 -19.76 13.42 1.05
N ALA A 227 -18.90 12.79 0.24
CA ALA A 227 -19.04 12.76 -1.21
C ALA A 227 -20.32 12.02 -1.66
N THR A 228 -20.61 10.87 -1.06
CA THR A 228 -21.82 10.09 -1.33
C THR A 228 -23.08 10.86 -0.93
N MET A 229 -23.11 11.47 0.26
CA MET A 229 -24.26 12.26 0.75
C MET A 229 -24.54 13.49 -0.11
N THR A 230 -23.50 14.18 -0.59
CA THR A 230 -23.65 15.30 -1.53
C THR A 230 -24.35 14.86 -2.81
N ARG A 231 -23.93 13.73 -3.41
CA ARG A 231 -24.50 13.21 -4.67
C ARG A 231 -25.87 12.57 -4.53
N LEU A 232 -26.19 12.03 -3.35
CA LEU A 232 -27.54 11.57 -3.03
C LEU A 232 -28.51 12.75 -2.88
N THR A 233 -28.04 13.88 -2.33
CA THR A 233 -28.87 15.06 -2.04
C THR A 233 -29.02 16.00 -3.23
N ASP A 234 -27.97 16.16 -4.04
CA ASP A 234 -27.98 17.01 -5.24
C ASP A 234 -27.62 16.19 -6.49
N PRO A 235 -28.64 15.77 -7.28
CA PRO A 235 -28.41 15.03 -8.51
C PRO A 235 -27.53 15.73 -9.54
N ALA A 236 -27.38 17.07 -9.50
CA ALA A 236 -26.50 17.80 -10.40
C ALA A 236 -25.00 17.53 -10.15
N THR A 237 -24.67 16.98 -8.98
CA THR A 237 -23.29 16.60 -8.61
C THR A 237 -22.96 15.14 -8.92
N ARG A 238 -23.94 14.37 -9.43
CA ARG A 238 -23.75 12.97 -9.82
C ARG A 238 -22.77 12.85 -10.99
N LEU A 239 -21.99 11.79 -10.93
CA LEU A 239 -20.90 11.50 -11.85
C LEU A 239 -21.45 10.83 -13.10
N VAL A 240 -21.02 11.29 -14.27
CA VAL A 240 -21.37 10.69 -15.56
C VAL A 240 -20.16 9.93 -16.09
N PHE A 241 -20.28 8.62 -16.21
CA PHE A 241 -19.23 7.70 -16.65
C PHE A 241 -19.83 6.43 -17.29
N SER A 242 -18.97 5.56 -17.83
CA SER A 242 -19.38 4.30 -18.45
C SER A 242 -18.34 3.23 -18.18
N ILE A 243 -18.78 2.00 -17.92
CA ILE A 243 -17.90 0.84 -17.75
C ILE A 243 -18.15 -0.10 -18.93
N GLN A 244 -17.11 -0.44 -19.69
CA GLN A 244 -17.24 -1.35 -20.82
C GLN A 244 -17.12 -2.80 -20.34
N THR A 245 -18.06 -3.66 -20.78
CA THR A 245 -17.98 -5.11 -20.61
C THR A 245 -17.51 -5.75 -21.90
N ASP A 246 -16.38 -6.44 -21.87
CA ASP A 246 -16.16 -7.55 -22.79
C ASP A 246 -16.66 -8.83 -22.11
N GLU A 247 -17.38 -9.69 -22.85
CA GLU A 247 -17.94 -10.93 -22.31
C GLU A 247 -16.86 -11.83 -21.66
N PRO A 248 -17.13 -12.46 -20.51
CA PRO A 248 -16.13 -13.24 -19.79
C PRO A 248 -15.93 -14.64 -20.39
N SER A 249 -14.68 -15.01 -20.65
CA SER A 249 -14.29 -16.43 -20.78
C SER A 249 -14.25 -17.08 -19.41
N GLN A 250 -14.73 -18.32 -19.36
CA GLN A 250 -15.01 -19.10 -18.15
C GLN A 250 -13.79 -19.36 -17.25
N THR A 251 -14.11 -19.44 -15.96
CA THR A 251 -13.30 -19.69 -14.76
C THR A 251 -12.62 -21.06 -14.70
N GLU A 252 -11.45 -21.13 -14.05
CA GLU A 252 -10.98 -22.32 -13.33
C GLU A 252 -10.54 -21.95 -11.89
N GLU A 253 -10.82 -22.88 -10.95
CA GLU A 253 -10.60 -22.81 -9.50
C GLU A 253 -9.10 -22.81 -9.10
N PRO A 254 -8.74 -22.26 -7.92
CA PRO A 254 -7.36 -22.26 -7.45
C PRO A 254 -6.94 -23.65 -6.92
N ALA A 255 -5.87 -24.21 -7.48
CA ALA A 255 -5.22 -25.41 -6.96
C ALA A 255 -4.31 -25.09 -5.75
N GLU A 256 -4.37 -25.96 -4.73
CA GLU A 256 -3.51 -25.95 -3.54
C GLU A 256 -2.01 -25.92 -3.89
N ALA A 257 -1.28 -25.00 -3.25
CA ALA A 257 0.17 -24.85 -3.42
C ALA A 257 0.96 -25.81 -2.51
N ASP A 258 1.83 -26.63 -3.11
CA ASP A 258 2.95 -27.31 -2.45
C ASP A 258 4.26 -26.56 -2.75
N PRO A 259 5.28 -26.57 -1.86
CA PRO A 259 6.41 -25.64 -1.94
C PRO A 259 7.55 -26.17 -2.83
N PRO A 260 8.27 -25.34 -3.61
CA PRO A 260 9.49 -25.79 -4.27
C PRO A 260 10.74 -25.64 -3.39
N ARG A 261 11.51 -26.74 -3.30
CA ARG A 261 12.93 -26.79 -2.91
C ARG A 261 13.82 -26.70 -4.15
N GLU A 262 15.05 -26.21 -3.96
CA GLU A 262 16.15 -25.98 -4.93
C GLU A 262 16.12 -26.76 -6.27
N GLY A 263 16.26 -26.01 -7.37
CA GLY A 263 16.48 -26.50 -8.75
C GLY A 263 15.43 -26.02 -9.75
N GLN A 264 15.47 -24.74 -10.15
CA GLN A 264 14.42 -24.06 -10.94
C GLN A 264 14.18 -24.69 -12.34
N GLN A 265 12.94 -25.14 -12.54
CA GLN A 265 12.24 -25.37 -13.81
C GLN A 265 10.87 -24.68 -13.68
N VAL A 266 10.47 -23.83 -14.63
CA VAL A 266 9.17 -23.13 -14.61
C VAL A 266 8.27 -23.70 -15.71
N ARG A 267 7.05 -24.14 -15.34
CA ARG A 267 5.99 -24.44 -16.31
C ARG A 267 5.44 -23.13 -16.86
N ALA A 268 5.55 -22.93 -18.16
CA ALA A 268 4.69 -21.99 -18.87
C ALA A 268 3.36 -22.72 -19.10
N GLU A 269 2.32 -22.34 -18.39
CA GLU A 269 0.96 -22.66 -18.81
C GLU A 269 0.42 -21.45 -19.60
N ASP A 270 -0.01 -21.78 -20.82
CA ASP A 270 -0.73 -20.99 -21.82
C ASP A 270 -0.04 -19.77 -22.47
N SER A 271 0.91 -20.08 -23.36
CA SER A 271 1.16 -19.28 -24.56
C SER A 271 0.78 -20.11 -25.80
N ASP A 272 -0.41 -19.88 -26.34
CA ASP A 272 -0.82 -20.44 -27.63
C ASP A 272 0.15 -19.98 -28.74
N GLY A 273 1.05 -20.87 -29.15
CA GLY A 273 1.98 -20.62 -30.25
C GLY A 273 3.20 -21.54 -30.34
N PHE A 274 3.54 -22.29 -29.29
CA PHE A 274 4.65 -23.25 -29.34
C PHE A 274 4.14 -24.67 -29.03
N SER A 275 3.98 -25.48 -30.08
CA SER A 275 3.73 -26.92 -29.93
C SER A 275 5.02 -27.62 -29.46
N ASP A 276 4.84 -28.50 -28.48
CA ASP A 276 5.79 -29.38 -27.78
C ASP A 276 6.40 -28.85 -26.47
N SER A 277 6.14 -29.64 -25.42
CA SER A 277 6.49 -29.48 -24.02
C SER A 277 8.00 -29.49 -23.74
N ALA A 278 8.68 -28.38 -24.02
CA ALA A 278 10.04 -28.14 -23.55
C ALA A 278 10.00 -27.25 -22.30
N VAL A 279 10.55 -27.74 -21.19
CA VAL A 279 10.80 -26.93 -19.99
C VAL A 279 11.89 -25.91 -20.35
N MET A 280 11.54 -24.63 -20.42
CA MET A 280 12.50 -23.56 -20.70
C MET A 280 13.24 -23.13 -19.43
N THR A 281 14.56 -22.95 -19.53
CA THR A 281 15.35 -22.29 -18.50
C THR A 281 15.21 -20.77 -18.60
N TYR A 282 15.61 -20.03 -17.55
CA TYR A 282 15.68 -18.56 -17.64
C TYR A 282 16.62 -18.08 -18.75
N SER A 283 17.69 -18.84 -19.02
CA SER A 283 18.59 -18.57 -20.12
C SER A 283 17.89 -18.72 -21.47
N ASP A 284 17.05 -19.75 -21.65
CA ASP A 284 16.27 -19.94 -22.88
C ASP A 284 15.23 -18.83 -23.08
N LEU A 285 14.55 -18.42 -22.00
CA LEU A 285 13.64 -17.27 -22.02
C LEU A 285 14.38 -15.98 -22.40
N THR A 286 15.52 -15.72 -21.76
CA THR A 286 16.37 -14.55 -22.04
C THR A 286 16.76 -14.49 -23.51
N LEU A 287 17.25 -15.61 -24.06
CA LEU A 287 17.66 -15.68 -25.47
C LEU A 287 16.48 -15.47 -26.42
N SER A 288 15.30 -15.99 -26.08
CA SER A 288 14.09 -15.82 -26.89
C SER A 288 13.65 -14.36 -26.96
N TRP A 289 13.59 -13.68 -25.81
CA TRP A 289 13.22 -12.26 -25.74
C TRP A 289 14.29 -11.34 -26.33
N ALA A 290 15.57 -11.67 -26.15
CA ALA A 290 16.67 -10.97 -26.82
C ALA A 290 16.58 -11.09 -28.35
N ALA A 291 16.21 -12.27 -28.88
CA ALA A 291 16.01 -12.45 -30.32
C ALA A 291 14.85 -11.62 -30.88
N ILE A 292 13.74 -11.50 -30.14
CA ILE A 292 12.63 -10.60 -30.49
C ILE A 292 13.12 -9.15 -30.57
N TYR A 293 13.90 -8.72 -29.58
CA TYR A 293 14.50 -7.38 -29.55
C TYR A 293 15.47 -7.16 -30.73
N GLU A 294 16.30 -8.14 -31.07
CA GLU A 294 17.24 -8.06 -32.21
C GLU A 294 16.55 -8.05 -33.57
N ASN A 295 15.47 -8.81 -33.74
CA ASN A 295 14.66 -8.76 -34.97
C ASN A 295 14.13 -7.35 -35.23
N ARG A 296 13.91 -6.58 -34.15
CA ARG A 296 13.37 -5.23 -34.19
C ARG A 296 14.43 -4.16 -34.37
N PHE A 297 15.56 -4.27 -33.67
CA PHE A 297 16.59 -3.21 -33.61
C PHE A 297 17.91 -3.57 -34.30
N GLY A 298 17.98 -4.74 -34.91
CA GLY A 298 19.13 -5.24 -35.65
C GLY A 298 19.96 -6.27 -34.87
N PRO A 299 20.73 -7.12 -35.57
CA PRO A 299 21.59 -8.13 -34.94
C PRO A 299 22.56 -7.52 -33.93
N GLY A 300 22.65 -8.13 -32.74
CA GLY A 300 23.54 -7.68 -31.66
C GLY A 300 23.05 -6.47 -30.86
N ALA A 301 21.88 -5.90 -31.18
CA ALA A 301 21.32 -4.77 -30.43
C ALA A 301 21.01 -5.13 -28.96
N SER A 302 20.72 -6.40 -28.65
CA SER A 302 20.40 -6.83 -27.29
C SER A 302 21.61 -6.82 -26.34
N ASP A 303 22.83 -6.92 -26.89
CA ASP A 303 24.11 -6.91 -26.20
C ASP A 303 24.77 -5.51 -26.20
N GLU A 304 24.20 -4.52 -26.90
CA GLU A 304 24.67 -3.13 -26.94
C GLU A 304 24.40 -2.44 -25.59
N PRO A 305 25.42 -1.84 -24.92
CA PRO A 305 25.19 -1.02 -23.74
C PRO A 305 24.28 0.16 -24.05
N LEU A 306 23.17 0.26 -23.33
CA LEU A 306 22.18 1.33 -23.48
C LEU A 306 22.63 2.62 -22.80
N LEU A 307 23.44 2.50 -21.75
CA LEU A 307 24.11 3.60 -21.05
C LEU A 307 25.52 3.18 -20.66
N THR A 308 26.43 4.15 -20.65
CA THR A 308 27.76 4.04 -20.04
C THR A 308 27.70 4.23 -18.52
N ASP A 309 28.74 3.81 -17.80
CA ASP A 309 28.82 4.02 -16.35
C ASP A 309 28.70 5.51 -15.96
N ALA A 310 29.29 6.40 -16.75
CA ALA A 310 29.22 7.84 -16.53
C ALA A 310 27.79 8.40 -16.71
N GLU A 311 27.03 7.85 -17.66
CA GLU A 311 25.62 8.23 -17.88
C GLU A 311 24.72 7.67 -16.77
N ILE A 312 25.01 6.47 -16.24
CA ILE A 312 24.33 5.92 -15.07
C ILE A 312 24.59 6.79 -13.83
N ASP A 313 25.84 7.21 -13.62
CA ASP A 313 26.17 8.13 -12.52
C ASP A 313 25.47 9.48 -12.67
N ALA A 314 25.41 10.01 -13.89
CA ALA A 314 24.67 11.24 -14.19
C ALA A 314 23.16 11.08 -13.96
N TYR A 315 22.57 9.95 -14.35
CA TYR A 315 21.18 9.59 -14.06
C TYR A 315 20.92 9.59 -12.55
N ASN A 316 21.76 8.91 -11.77
CA ASN A 316 21.62 8.82 -10.32
C ASN A 316 21.72 10.19 -9.65
N ALA A 317 22.65 11.04 -10.09
CA ALA A 317 22.79 12.40 -9.60
C ALA A 317 21.56 13.26 -9.92
N LYS A 318 21.01 13.13 -11.14
CA LYS A 318 19.76 13.80 -11.53
C LYS A 318 18.59 13.35 -10.67
N MET A 319 18.47 12.06 -10.39
CA MET A 319 17.43 11.51 -9.53
C MET A 319 17.52 12.05 -8.10
N ALA A 320 18.71 12.06 -7.50
CA ALA A 320 18.94 12.60 -6.18
C ALA A 320 18.61 14.11 -6.07
N ALA A 321 18.81 14.87 -7.16
CA ALA A 321 18.52 16.30 -7.19
C ALA A 321 17.05 16.63 -7.54
N GLY A 322 16.40 15.78 -8.34
CA GLY A 322 15.08 16.06 -8.94
C GLY A 322 13.90 15.36 -8.28
N CYS A 323 14.10 14.22 -7.62
CA CYS A 323 13.04 13.45 -6.98
C CYS A 323 12.97 13.77 -5.47
N PRO A 324 11.85 14.30 -4.94
CA PRO A 324 11.75 14.72 -3.53
C PRO A 324 11.97 13.61 -2.50
N THR A 325 11.74 12.35 -2.87
CA THR A 325 11.91 11.20 -1.99
C THR A 325 13.32 10.62 -2.04
N MET A 326 14.12 10.99 -3.05
CA MET A 326 15.50 10.55 -3.16
C MET A 326 16.48 11.50 -2.47
N ALA A 327 17.66 11.01 -2.11
CA ALA A 327 18.72 11.82 -1.52
C ALA A 327 20.11 11.40 -1.98
N ASP A 328 20.96 12.42 -2.15
CA ASP A 328 22.40 12.25 -2.09
C ASP A 328 22.82 12.10 -0.62
N LEU A 329 23.23 10.89 -0.25
CA LEU A 329 23.67 10.60 1.11
C LEU A 329 25.05 11.16 1.43
N CYS A 330 25.89 11.40 0.41
CA CYS A 330 27.22 12.02 0.59
C CYS A 330 27.09 13.51 0.92
N SER A 331 26.04 14.18 0.43
CA SER A 331 25.81 15.60 0.68
C SER A 331 25.10 15.89 2.01
N CYS A 332 24.75 14.87 2.80
CA CYS A 332 24.06 15.09 4.06
C CYS A 332 24.99 15.78 5.08
N PRO A 333 24.56 16.92 5.67
CA PRO A 333 25.36 17.63 6.65
C PRO A 333 25.60 16.79 7.91
N ASP A 334 26.61 17.15 8.71
CA ASP A 334 26.88 16.44 9.97
C ASP A 334 25.85 16.72 11.06
N THR A 335 25.00 17.73 10.87
CA THR A 335 23.91 18.07 11.79
C THR A 335 22.65 18.44 11.03
N LEU A 336 21.48 18.09 11.56
CA LEU A 336 20.18 18.55 11.08
C LEU A 336 19.39 19.29 12.18
N PRO A 337 18.50 20.23 11.81
CA PRO A 337 17.56 20.80 12.77
C PRO A 337 16.65 19.71 13.36
N GLY A 338 16.50 19.72 14.69
CA GLY A 338 15.60 18.81 15.40
C GLY A 338 14.16 18.82 14.89
N PRO A 339 13.54 19.99 14.62
CA PRO A 339 12.20 20.06 14.05
C PRO A 339 12.05 19.33 12.71
N ASP A 340 13.10 19.33 11.87
CA ASP A 340 13.07 18.62 10.59
C ASP A 340 13.05 17.11 10.84
N VAL A 341 13.86 16.61 11.78
CA VAL A 341 13.85 15.18 12.15
C VAL A 341 12.52 14.76 12.77
N ILE A 342 11.92 15.62 13.61
CA ILE A 342 10.57 15.39 14.16
C ILE A 342 9.54 15.31 13.03
N ALA A 343 9.59 16.20 12.04
CA ALA A 343 8.70 16.17 10.89
C ALA A 343 8.91 14.91 10.02
N LEU A 344 10.15 14.45 9.85
CA LEU A 344 10.44 13.21 9.15
C LEU A 344 9.79 12.00 9.85
N ILE A 345 9.90 11.90 11.18
CA ILE A 345 9.29 10.81 11.95
C ILE A 345 7.77 10.95 12.02
N GLY A 346 7.28 12.18 12.13
CA GLY A 346 5.87 12.53 12.27
C GLY A 346 5.03 12.35 10.99
N ARG A 347 5.65 12.05 9.84
CA ARG A 347 4.93 11.77 8.59
C ARG A 347 4.03 10.54 8.67
N TYR A 348 4.35 9.61 9.58
CA TYR A 348 3.63 8.36 9.74
C TYR A 348 2.48 8.52 10.72
N ALA A 349 1.26 8.44 10.21
CA ALA A 349 0.04 8.34 10.99
C ALA A 349 -0.22 6.87 11.35
N LEU A 350 -0.83 6.61 12.51
CA LEU A 350 -1.27 5.25 12.82
C LEU A 350 -2.29 4.82 11.76
N PRO A 351 -2.17 3.60 11.22
CA PRO A 351 -3.12 3.12 10.23
C PRO A 351 -4.48 2.95 10.89
N VAL A 352 -5.50 3.50 10.23
CA VAL A 352 -6.90 3.42 10.66
C VAL A 352 -7.50 2.13 10.10
N GLY A 353 -8.06 1.32 10.99
CA GLY A 353 -8.68 0.03 10.64
C GLY A 353 -7.77 -1.17 10.48
N TYR A 354 -6.53 -1.00 10.94
CA TYR A 354 -5.55 -2.06 11.05
C TYR A 354 -5.22 -2.23 12.53
N ASP A 355 -6.18 -2.81 13.24
CA ASP A 355 -6.17 -2.92 14.69
C ASP A 355 -5.64 -4.26 15.20
N TYR A 356 -5.02 -5.07 14.35
CA TYR A 356 -4.56 -6.40 14.75
C TYR A 356 -3.05 -6.54 14.57
N ASP A 357 -2.44 -7.28 15.47
CA ASP A 357 -1.10 -7.82 15.29
C ASP A 357 -1.15 -9.03 14.33
N ARG A 358 0.01 -9.56 13.94
CA ARG A 358 0.10 -10.72 13.03
C ARG A 358 -0.55 -11.98 13.61
N GLY A 359 -0.60 -12.08 14.94
CA GLY A 359 -1.27 -13.16 15.66
C GLY A 359 -2.79 -13.02 15.69
N GLY A 360 -3.35 -11.92 15.16
CA GLY A 360 -4.77 -11.62 15.21
C GLY A 360 -5.23 -11.05 16.54
N ASN A 361 -4.33 -10.60 17.41
CA ASN A 361 -4.71 -9.94 18.66
C ASN A 361 -4.96 -8.45 18.41
N TYR A 362 -6.00 -7.93 19.06
CA TYR A 362 -6.36 -6.53 18.95
C TYR A 362 -5.31 -5.61 19.62
N ILE A 363 -4.82 -4.63 18.87
CA ILE A 363 -3.93 -3.55 19.30
C ILE A 363 -4.79 -2.40 19.82
N GLY A 364 -5.08 -2.45 21.12
CA GLY A 364 -5.83 -1.42 21.81
C GLY A 364 -5.06 -0.11 22.01
N GLU A 365 -5.77 0.91 22.49
CA GLU A 365 -5.26 2.28 22.67
C GLU A 365 -3.96 2.33 23.48
N ASP A 366 -3.86 1.56 24.57
CA ASP A 366 -2.64 1.52 25.39
C ASP A 366 -1.40 1.09 24.60
N GLU A 367 -1.55 0.13 23.69
CA GLU A 367 -0.45 -0.32 22.83
C GLU A 367 -0.15 0.69 21.73
N ARG A 368 -1.18 1.32 21.14
CA ARG A 368 -1.01 2.42 20.18
C ARG A 368 -0.23 3.59 20.81
N VAL A 369 -0.57 3.97 22.03
CA VAL A 369 0.15 5.00 22.80
C VAL A 369 1.59 4.56 23.08
N ARG A 370 1.83 3.29 23.42
CA ARG A 370 3.20 2.75 23.61
C ARG A 370 4.02 2.84 22.33
N ILE A 371 3.47 2.41 21.19
CA ILE A 371 4.12 2.48 19.88
C ILE A 371 4.48 3.93 19.53
N LEU A 372 3.54 4.86 19.71
CA LEU A 372 3.78 6.28 19.44
C LEU A 372 4.82 6.89 20.37
N SER A 373 4.81 6.52 21.65
CA SER A 373 5.77 6.96 22.65
C SER A 373 7.17 6.40 22.39
N ASN A 374 7.28 5.18 21.86
CA ASN A 374 8.57 4.56 21.54
C ASN A 374 9.33 5.29 20.42
N ARG A 375 8.66 6.15 19.63
CA ARG A 375 9.32 7.06 18.68
C ARG A 375 10.22 8.09 19.37
N ASN A 376 10.04 8.32 20.67
CA ASN A 376 10.95 9.10 21.51
C ASN A 376 11.18 10.54 21.03
N LEU A 377 10.13 11.20 20.53
CA LEU A 377 10.23 12.53 19.91
C LEU A 377 10.69 13.62 20.90
N GLU A 378 10.31 13.51 22.17
CA GLU A 378 10.64 14.49 23.21
C GLU A 378 12.14 14.56 23.52
N SER A 379 12.90 13.53 23.17
CA SER A 379 14.36 13.52 23.35
C SER A 379 15.13 14.23 22.23
N ILE A 380 14.45 14.62 21.14
CA ILE A 380 15.06 15.32 20.03
C ILE A 380 15.26 16.79 20.44
N GLY A 381 16.52 17.18 20.64
CA GLY A 381 16.90 18.58 20.90
C GLY A 381 16.80 19.46 19.65
N GLU A 382 17.19 20.73 19.76
CA GLU A 382 17.16 21.69 18.64
C GLU A 382 18.04 21.27 17.45
N THR A 383 19.06 20.45 17.68
CA THR A 383 19.99 19.96 16.67
C THR A 383 20.25 18.47 16.87
N VAL A 384 20.27 17.73 15.77
CA VAL A 384 20.55 16.30 15.72
C VAL A 384 21.89 16.07 15.05
N GLU A 385 22.81 15.43 15.78
CA GLU A 385 24.09 14.96 15.24
C GLU A 385 23.87 13.74 14.36
N ILE A 386 24.37 13.81 13.13
CA ILE A 386 24.18 12.78 12.13
C ILE A 386 25.22 11.67 12.29
N ARG A 387 24.72 10.45 12.42
CA ARG A 387 25.55 9.24 12.49
C ARG A 387 25.40 8.42 11.21
N ARG A 388 26.46 7.70 10.86
CA ARG A 388 26.53 6.91 9.63
C ARG A 388 26.63 5.43 9.98
N ALA A 389 25.92 4.59 9.25
CA ALA A 389 25.94 3.15 9.44
C ALA A 389 25.80 2.41 8.11
N VAL A 390 26.21 1.15 8.11
CA VAL A 390 25.97 0.21 7.00
C VAL A 390 25.11 -0.92 7.55
N VAL A 391 24.09 -1.32 6.78
CA VAL A 391 23.25 -2.46 7.13
C VAL A 391 24.04 -3.76 6.95
N THR A 392 24.16 -4.56 8.00
CA THR A 392 24.93 -5.81 8.05
C THR A 392 24.03 -7.05 7.96
N SER A 393 22.71 -6.86 8.04
CA SER A 393 21.71 -7.90 7.78
C SER A 393 20.48 -7.25 7.17
N ARG A 394 19.94 -7.85 6.11
CA ARG A 394 18.67 -7.45 5.51
C ARG A 394 17.62 -7.24 6.60
N ALA A 395 16.91 -6.12 6.52
CA ALA A 395 15.89 -5.76 7.50
C ALA A 395 14.66 -5.17 6.82
N ASP A 396 13.55 -5.18 7.55
CA ASP A 396 12.34 -4.46 7.19
C ASP A 396 12.41 -3.04 7.78
N MET A 397 12.23 -2.04 6.91
CA MET A 397 11.99 -0.67 7.32
C MET A 397 10.50 -0.44 7.54
N LYS A 398 10.17 0.22 8.64
CA LYS A 398 8.79 0.43 9.07
C LYS A 398 8.45 1.88 9.39
N SER A 399 7.16 2.18 9.30
CA SER A 399 6.55 3.44 9.76
C SER A 399 6.78 3.69 11.26
N PHE A 400 6.84 2.62 12.07
CA PHE A 400 6.92 2.68 13.54
C PHE A 400 8.02 1.77 14.10
N PRO A 401 8.62 2.11 15.26
CA PRO A 401 9.64 1.29 15.92
C PRO A 401 9.01 0.07 16.60
N MET A 402 8.68 -0.94 15.79
CA MET A 402 7.99 -2.16 16.24
C MET A 402 8.44 -3.40 15.46
N GLU A 403 8.39 -4.56 16.11
CA GLU A 403 8.81 -5.84 15.50
C GLU A 403 7.73 -6.45 14.62
N ASP A 404 6.46 -6.25 14.97
CA ASP A 404 5.36 -6.84 14.25
C ASP A 404 4.75 -5.87 13.23
N GLY A 405 3.47 -5.54 13.34
CA GLY A 405 2.83 -4.68 12.37
C GLY A 405 1.41 -4.30 12.75
N PHE A 406 0.76 -3.63 11.81
CA PHE A 406 -0.66 -3.37 11.85
C PHE A 406 -1.31 -4.13 10.70
N TYR A 407 -2.26 -4.98 11.04
CA TYR A 407 -2.89 -5.89 10.10
C TYR A 407 -4.41 -5.71 10.12
N PRO A 408 -5.07 -5.91 8.96
CA PRO A 408 -6.51 -6.03 8.91
C PRO A 408 -6.94 -7.35 9.58
N TYR A 409 -8.16 -7.40 10.11
CA TYR A 409 -8.71 -8.64 10.66
C TYR A 409 -8.71 -9.74 9.59
N GLY A 410 -8.14 -10.90 9.91
CA GLY A 410 -8.15 -12.08 9.04
C GLY A 410 -7.21 -12.04 7.83
N ASN A 411 -6.42 -10.97 7.61
CA ASN A 411 -5.46 -10.90 6.50
C ASN A 411 -4.05 -10.49 6.98
N PRO A 412 -3.24 -11.46 7.44
CA PRO A 412 -1.88 -11.20 7.95
C PRO A 412 -0.85 -10.96 6.84
N GLY A 413 -1.25 -10.96 5.56
CA GLY A 413 -0.36 -10.74 4.42
C GLY A 413 0.00 -9.28 4.19
N PHE A 414 -0.82 -8.36 4.70
CA PHE A 414 -0.67 -6.92 4.48
C PHE A 414 -0.31 -6.20 5.78
N ASN A 415 0.99 -5.99 6.01
CA ASN A 415 1.46 -5.20 7.15
C ASN A 415 1.49 -3.71 6.78
N GLN A 416 0.59 -2.91 7.35
CA GLN A 416 0.56 -1.46 7.11
C GLN A 416 1.73 -0.69 7.73
N ALA A 417 2.47 -1.31 8.66
CA ALA A 417 3.71 -0.70 9.16
C ALA A 417 4.89 -0.94 8.22
N GLN A 418 4.81 -1.91 7.30
CA GLN A 418 5.89 -2.25 6.39
C GLN A 418 6.01 -1.21 5.28
N GLU A 419 7.18 -0.60 5.18
CA GLU A 419 7.47 0.38 4.13
C GLU A 419 8.27 -0.23 2.98
N THR A 420 9.43 -0.80 3.31
CA THR A 420 10.36 -1.37 2.33
C THR A 420 11.37 -2.28 3.00
N GLU A 421 11.91 -3.22 2.25
CA GLU A 421 13.11 -3.93 2.61
C GLU A 421 14.34 -3.01 2.54
N VAL A 422 15.33 -3.27 3.39
CA VAL A 422 16.64 -2.62 3.38
C VAL A 422 17.71 -3.70 3.26
N PRO A 423 18.31 -3.89 2.07
CA PRO A 423 19.32 -4.93 1.84
C PRO A 423 20.59 -4.76 2.67
N THR A 424 21.27 -5.88 2.95
CA THR A 424 22.65 -5.89 3.46
C THR A 424 23.58 -5.06 2.56
N GLY A 425 24.52 -4.33 3.14
CA GLY A 425 25.42 -3.41 2.44
C GLY A 425 24.81 -2.04 2.15
N THR A 426 23.52 -1.81 2.45
CA THR A 426 22.90 -0.49 2.25
C THR A 426 23.48 0.54 3.23
N PRO A 427 24.04 1.67 2.75
CA PRO A 427 24.44 2.76 3.62
C PRO A 427 23.21 3.52 4.12
N VAL A 428 23.16 3.79 5.42
CA VAL A 428 22.07 4.53 6.06
C VAL A 428 22.56 5.67 6.94
N ILE A 429 21.84 6.78 6.88
CA ILE A 429 22.03 7.92 7.77
C ILE A 429 21.12 7.70 8.97
N VAL A 430 21.69 7.66 10.17
CA VAL A 430 20.95 7.45 11.42
C VAL A 430 20.59 8.80 12.00
N LEU A 431 19.28 9.04 12.10
CA LEU A 431 18.69 10.33 12.50
C LEU A 431 18.17 10.29 13.93
N HIS A 432 17.66 9.15 14.38
CA HIS A 432 17.09 9.03 15.72
C HIS A 432 17.12 7.60 16.25
N ARG A 433 16.79 7.44 17.53
CA ARG A 433 16.70 6.15 18.22
C ARG A 433 15.41 6.06 19.05
N SER A 434 14.78 4.89 19.03
CA SER A 434 13.60 4.62 19.86
C SER A 434 13.93 4.67 21.35
N SER A 435 12.93 4.83 22.22
CA SER A 435 13.16 5.02 23.66
C SER A 435 13.70 3.75 24.32
N ASP A 436 13.31 2.57 23.84
CA ASP A 436 13.88 1.27 24.23
C ASP A 436 15.26 0.99 23.63
N GLY A 437 15.69 1.79 22.66
CA GLY A 437 16.94 1.63 21.94
C GLY A 437 16.98 0.48 20.93
N ALA A 438 15.87 -0.24 20.72
CA ALA A 438 15.78 -1.40 19.84
C ALA A 438 15.72 -1.02 18.35
N TYR A 439 15.37 0.23 18.01
CA TYR A 439 15.22 0.71 16.64
C TYR A 439 15.99 1.99 16.37
N LEU A 440 16.40 2.14 15.12
CA LEU A 440 17.01 3.35 14.57
C LEU A 440 16.05 3.93 13.53
N PHE A 441 15.76 5.23 13.62
CA PHE A 441 15.13 5.94 12.52
C PHE A 441 16.23 6.38 11.55
N VAL A 442 16.15 5.93 10.31
CA VAL A 442 17.21 6.08 9.34
C VAL A 442 16.71 6.62 8.01
N ARG A 443 17.63 7.16 7.20
CA ARG A 443 17.42 7.52 5.80
C ARG A 443 18.29 6.65 4.90
N THR A 444 17.67 6.01 3.91
CA THR A 444 18.33 5.41 2.73
C THR A 444 18.32 6.43 1.57
N TYR A 445 18.83 6.06 0.40
CA TYR A 445 18.80 6.94 -0.76
C TYR A 445 17.37 7.26 -1.28
N HIS A 446 16.35 6.49 -0.89
CA HIS A 446 14.97 6.62 -1.42
C HIS A 446 13.86 6.53 -0.36
N TYR A 447 14.20 6.35 0.92
CA TYR A 447 13.23 6.17 1.98
C TYR A 447 13.73 6.66 3.34
N VAL A 448 12.81 6.90 4.27
CA VAL A 448 13.11 7.09 5.71
C VAL A 448 12.22 6.18 6.54
N GLY A 449 12.68 5.68 7.67
CA GLY A 449 11.85 4.81 8.50
C GLY A 449 12.65 4.13 9.60
N TRP A 450 11.97 3.29 10.37
CA TRP A 450 12.53 2.57 11.49
C TRP A 450 13.08 1.21 11.05
N ILE A 451 14.35 0.94 11.37
CA ILE A 451 14.96 -0.39 11.22
C ILE A 451 15.42 -0.90 12.59
N PRO A 452 15.49 -2.23 12.81
CA PRO A 452 16.05 -2.78 14.03
C PRO A 452 17.52 -2.38 14.23
N ALA A 453 17.89 -1.91 15.42
CA ALA A 453 19.24 -1.43 15.70
C ALA A 453 20.32 -2.53 15.61
N TRP A 454 19.93 -3.80 15.70
CA TRP A 454 20.84 -4.94 15.56
C TRP A 454 21.30 -5.16 14.13
N CYS A 455 20.57 -4.66 13.12
CA CYS A 455 20.88 -4.91 11.72
C CYS A 455 21.89 -3.93 11.11
N ALA A 456 22.26 -2.87 11.83
CA ALA A 456 23.13 -1.81 11.33
C ALA A 456 24.38 -1.61 12.21
N ALA A 457 25.51 -1.35 11.56
CA ALA A 457 26.80 -1.11 12.21
C ALA A 457 27.30 0.31 11.94
N PHE A 458 27.62 1.06 12.99
CA PHE A 458 28.07 2.44 12.89
C PHE A 458 29.50 2.51 12.37
N CYS A 459 29.73 3.39 11.42
CA CYS A 459 31.02 3.54 10.73
C CYS A 459 31.44 5.00 10.61
N ASP A 460 32.70 5.22 10.23
CA ASP A 460 33.20 6.52 9.82
C ASP A 460 32.67 6.95 8.44
N ARG A 461 32.94 8.19 8.07
CA ARG A 461 32.48 8.77 6.80
C ARG A 461 33.08 8.04 5.60
N ASP A 462 34.36 7.69 5.63
CA ASP A 462 35.04 7.08 4.47
C ASP A 462 34.46 5.69 4.17
N THR A 463 34.23 4.89 5.21
CA THR A 463 33.57 3.59 5.12
C THR A 463 32.15 3.75 4.57
N PHE A 464 31.38 4.70 5.10
CA PHE A 464 30.02 4.98 4.64
C PHE A 464 29.99 5.36 3.16
N GLU A 465 30.81 6.34 2.75
CA GLU A 465 30.86 6.84 1.38
C GLU A 465 31.30 5.76 0.39
N ARG A 466 32.14 4.80 0.80
CA ARG A 466 32.50 3.65 -0.04
C ARG A 466 31.27 2.85 -0.48
N PHE A 467 30.30 2.64 0.43
CA PHE A 467 29.03 1.96 0.10
C PHE A 467 28.02 2.86 -0.61
N VAL A 468 28.10 4.19 -0.45
CA VAL A 468 27.25 5.11 -1.21
C VAL A 468 27.68 5.14 -2.68
N ARG A 469 28.98 5.28 -2.93
CA ARG A 469 29.58 5.45 -4.27
C ARG A 469 29.49 4.19 -5.13
N ARG A 470 29.62 3.00 -4.54
CA ARG A 470 29.54 1.71 -5.24
C ARG A 470 30.43 1.68 -6.49
N ASP A 471 31.69 2.01 -6.27
CA ASP A 471 32.68 2.14 -7.35
C ASP A 471 32.80 0.81 -8.12
N PRO A 472 32.53 0.81 -9.45
CA PRO A 472 32.60 -0.41 -10.25
C PRO A 472 34.03 -0.98 -10.35
N GLU A 473 35.09 -0.18 -10.16
CA GLU A 473 36.47 -0.65 -10.27
C GLU A 473 36.89 -1.50 -9.06
N THR A 474 36.32 -1.20 -7.88
CA THR A 474 36.77 -1.73 -6.59
C THR A 474 35.83 -2.74 -5.96
N GLY A 475 34.70 -3.06 -6.60
CA GLY A 475 33.67 -3.89 -5.99
C GLY A 475 33.07 -4.95 -6.90
N VAL A 476 32.13 -5.69 -6.33
CA VAL A 476 31.36 -6.75 -6.97
C VAL A 476 29.88 -6.53 -6.64
N THR A 477 29.01 -6.74 -7.62
CA THR A 477 27.56 -6.64 -7.49
C THR A 477 26.92 -8.02 -7.59
N VAL A 478 26.04 -8.34 -6.64
CA VAL A 478 25.22 -9.57 -6.65
C VAL A 478 24.18 -9.49 -7.77
N THR A 479 24.09 -10.52 -8.61
CA THR A 479 23.19 -10.62 -9.77
C THR A 479 22.20 -11.78 -9.67
N ALA A 480 22.34 -12.66 -8.67
CA ALA A 480 21.27 -13.56 -8.28
C ALA A 480 20.17 -12.81 -7.50
N PRO A 481 18.91 -13.29 -7.50
CA PRO A 481 17.83 -12.69 -6.69
C PRO A 481 18.25 -12.49 -5.23
N TRP A 482 18.87 -13.52 -4.67
CA TRP A 482 19.60 -13.46 -3.41
C TRP A 482 20.63 -14.59 -3.32
N ILE A 483 21.65 -14.39 -2.48
CA ILE A 483 22.56 -15.44 -2.00
C ILE A 483 22.74 -15.32 -0.48
N TYR A 484 23.28 -16.37 0.13
CA TYR A 484 23.72 -16.33 1.53
C TYR A 484 25.24 -16.37 1.60
N ALA A 485 25.83 -15.43 2.33
CA ALA A 485 27.26 -15.40 2.63
C ALA A 485 27.44 -15.16 4.14
N ASN A 486 28.13 -16.08 4.82
CA ASN A 486 28.31 -16.04 6.28
C ASN A 486 26.98 -15.84 7.05
N GLY A 487 25.91 -16.50 6.62
CA GLY A 487 24.58 -16.39 7.23
C GLY A 487 23.82 -15.08 6.93
N ALA A 488 24.46 -14.09 6.30
CA ALA A 488 23.79 -12.89 5.83
C ALA A 488 23.19 -13.11 4.44
N ARG A 489 21.93 -12.66 4.25
CA ARG A 489 21.30 -12.61 2.93
C ARG A 489 21.80 -11.37 2.17
N LEU A 490 22.26 -11.59 0.94
CA LEU A 490 22.66 -10.54 0.00
C LEU A 490 21.67 -10.57 -1.17
N ASP A 491 20.86 -9.52 -1.31
CA ASP A 491 19.87 -9.41 -2.38
C ASP A 491 20.52 -8.90 -3.68
N MET A 492 19.86 -9.13 -4.82
CA MET A 492 20.24 -8.58 -6.13
C MET A 492 20.57 -7.07 -6.01
N GLY A 493 21.67 -6.67 -6.64
CA GLY A 493 22.17 -5.30 -6.60
C GLY A 493 22.95 -4.94 -5.33
N THR A 494 23.17 -5.88 -4.41
CA THR A 494 24.10 -5.67 -3.28
C THR A 494 25.52 -5.50 -3.82
N TRP A 495 26.15 -4.38 -3.49
CA TRP A 495 27.55 -4.10 -3.84
C TRP A 495 28.44 -4.32 -2.62
N LEU A 496 29.57 -5.01 -2.83
CA LEU A 496 30.58 -5.26 -1.80
C LEU A 496 32.00 -4.92 -2.31
N PRO A 497 32.89 -4.39 -1.46
CA PRO A 497 34.30 -4.23 -1.82
C PRO A 497 34.94 -5.58 -2.16
N CYS A 498 35.76 -5.61 -3.21
CA CYS A 498 36.37 -6.82 -3.73
C CYS A 498 37.89 -6.83 -3.44
N LEU A 499 38.37 -7.89 -2.79
CA LEU A 499 39.79 -8.11 -2.54
C LEU A 499 40.49 -8.75 -3.75
N GLY A 500 39.75 -9.56 -4.50
CA GLY A 500 40.27 -10.29 -5.65
C GLY A 500 39.23 -11.27 -6.19
N GLY A 501 39.57 -11.95 -7.28
CA GLY A 501 38.70 -12.95 -7.88
C GLY A 501 39.47 -13.99 -8.68
N THR A 502 38.82 -15.13 -8.87
CA THR A 502 39.24 -16.22 -9.75
C THR A 502 38.15 -16.43 -10.81
N THR A 503 38.30 -17.44 -11.65
CA THR A 503 37.22 -17.85 -12.57
C THR A 503 35.97 -18.35 -11.84
N ASP A 504 36.12 -18.80 -10.59
CA ASP A 504 35.07 -19.50 -9.86
C ASP A 504 34.27 -18.55 -8.95
N GLY A 505 34.79 -17.34 -8.71
CA GLY A 505 34.15 -16.36 -7.84
C GLY A 505 35.06 -15.24 -7.37
N TYR A 506 34.55 -14.47 -6.41
CA TYR A 506 35.17 -13.27 -5.88
C TYR A 506 35.34 -13.37 -4.36
N GLU A 507 36.49 -12.93 -3.86
CA GLU A 507 36.72 -12.69 -2.44
C GLU A 507 36.31 -11.24 -2.13
N VAL A 508 35.30 -11.07 -1.29
CA VAL A 508 34.68 -9.77 -0.98
C VAL A 508 34.69 -9.48 0.52
N LEU A 509 34.61 -8.20 0.88
CA LEU A 509 34.49 -7.73 2.26
C LEU A 509 33.01 -7.60 2.64
N LEU A 510 32.51 -8.54 3.43
CA LEU A 510 31.15 -8.50 3.97
C LEU A 510 31.10 -7.61 5.21
N PRO A 511 30.21 -6.59 5.27
CA PRO A 511 30.05 -5.76 6.45
C PRO A 511 29.40 -6.57 7.59
N ILE A 512 30.01 -6.52 8.77
CA ILE A 512 29.52 -7.15 10.00
C ILE A 512 29.43 -6.14 11.14
N ARG A 513 28.60 -6.47 12.14
CA ARG A 513 28.38 -5.62 13.31
C ARG A 513 29.13 -6.18 14.51
N GLY A 514 29.99 -5.36 15.10
CA GLY A 514 30.64 -5.64 16.38
C GLY A 514 29.64 -5.73 17.53
N THR A 515 30.03 -6.34 18.65
CA THR A 515 29.18 -6.45 19.85
C THR A 515 28.82 -5.08 20.44
N ASP A 516 29.65 -4.07 20.22
CA ASP A 516 29.43 -2.67 20.61
C ASP A 516 28.63 -1.86 19.56
N GLY A 517 28.28 -2.47 18.43
CA GLY A 517 27.60 -1.82 17.31
C GLY A 517 28.51 -1.08 16.34
N SER A 518 29.82 -1.19 16.49
CA SER A 518 30.78 -0.69 15.50
C SER A 518 30.79 -1.54 14.24
N TYR A 519 31.18 -0.91 13.13
CA TYR A 519 31.42 -1.56 11.86
C TYR A 519 32.71 -2.38 11.86
N ALA A 520 32.63 -3.58 11.31
CA ALA A 520 33.77 -4.42 10.98
C ALA A 520 33.50 -5.15 9.65
N GLU A 521 34.51 -5.86 9.15
CA GLU A 521 34.42 -6.60 7.90
C GLU A 521 35.01 -8.00 8.07
N ILE A 522 34.51 -8.92 7.26
CA ILE A 522 35.13 -10.24 7.08
C ILE A 522 35.26 -10.55 5.59
N ALA A 523 36.32 -11.24 5.22
CA ALA A 523 36.47 -11.77 3.88
C ALA A 523 35.59 -13.00 3.69
N VAL A 524 34.79 -13.03 2.62
CA VAL A 524 33.96 -14.16 2.21
C VAL A 524 34.07 -14.39 0.70
N ASN A 525 33.84 -15.62 0.25
CA ASN A 525 33.79 -15.94 -1.17
C ASN A 525 32.34 -15.95 -1.67
N ILE A 526 32.11 -15.35 -2.82
CA ILE A 526 30.84 -15.42 -3.56
C ILE A 526 31.07 -15.96 -4.98
N GLY A 527 30.16 -16.81 -5.47
CA GLY A 527 30.30 -17.49 -6.76
C GLY A 527 30.17 -16.54 -7.96
N ALA A 528 30.90 -16.84 -9.04
CA ALA A 528 30.87 -16.05 -10.28
C ALA A 528 29.54 -16.19 -11.06
N ASP A 529 28.72 -17.19 -10.74
CA ASP A 529 27.37 -17.41 -11.28
C ASP A 529 26.31 -16.46 -10.69
N SER A 530 26.63 -15.88 -9.53
CA SER A 530 25.72 -15.12 -8.69
C SER A 530 26.12 -13.65 -8.51
N ALA A 531 27.25 -13.24 -9.10
CA ALA A 531 27.79 -11.90 -8.98
C ALA A 531 28.70 -11.51 -10.15
N VAL A 532 28.91 -10.21 -10.33
CA VAL A 532 29.80 -9.66 -11.37
C VAL A 532 30.72 -8.60 -10.78
N ARG A 533 31.96 -8.53 -11.27
CA ARG A 533 32.85 -7.41 -10.92
C ARG A 533 32.28 -6.10 -11.45
N GLY A 534 32.27 -5.07 -10.62
CA GLY A 534 31.67 -3.79 -10.92
C GLY A 534 30.15 -3.86 -11.03
N ARG A 535 29.59 -3.22 -12.06
CA ARG A 535 28.17 -3.22 -12.38
C ARG A 535 27.90 -4.18 -13.53
N LEU A 536 26.73 -4.80 -13.57
CA LEU A 536 26.31 -5.53 -14.75
C LEU A 536 26.16 -4.53 -15.91
N PRO A 537 26.65 -4.82 -17.14
CA PRO A 537 26.43 -3.91 -18.27
C PRO A 537 24.94 -3.70 -18.52
N TYR A 538 24.51 -2.45 -18.69
CA TYR A 538 23.10 -2.11 -18.91
C TYR A 538 22.68 -2.37 -20.37
N THR A 539 22.44 -3.63 -20.68
CA THR A 539 21.98 -4.10 -22.00
C THR A 539 20.57 -4.68 -21.88
N MET A 540 19.79 -4.70 -22.96
CA MET A 540 18.44 -5.28 -22.92
C MET A 540 18.44 -6.77 -22.56
N LYS A 541 19.41 -7.52 -23.07
CA LYS A 541 19.57 -8.94 -22.72
C LYS A 541 19.81 -9.15 -21.24
N ASN A 542 20.68 -8.33 -20.63
CA ASN A 542 20.92 -8.43 -19.20
C ASN A 542 19.68 -8.01 -18.39
N VAL A 543 18.89 -7.03 -18.86
CA VAL A 543 17.62 -6.65 -18.22
C VAL A 543 16.64 -7.80 -18.22
N TYR A 544 16.47 -8.51 -19.34
CA TYR A 544 15.65 -9.72 -19.40
C TYR A 544 16.18 -10.80 -18.45
N GLU A 545 17.49 -11.06 -18.44
CA GLU A 545 18.08 -12.06 -17.55
C GLU A 545 17.81 -11.73 -16.08
N GLN A 546 18.07 -10.49 -15.66
CA GLN A 546 17.83 -10.06 -14.28
C GLN A 546 16.35 -10.15 -13.92
N ALA A 547 15.45 -9.76 -14.81
CA ALA A 547 14.01 -9.86 -14.59
C ALA A 547 13.55 -11.33 -14.46
N PHE A 548 14.02 -12.22 -15.34
CA PHE A 548 13.60 -13.61 -15.34
C PHE A 548 14.15 -14.44 -14.18
N ARG A 549 15.30 -14.05 -13.61
CA ARG A 549 15.81 -14.65 -12.37
C ARG A 549 14.82 -14.54 -11.20
N TRP A 550 13.91 -13.56 -11.22
CA TRP A 550 12.88 -13.42 -10.18
C TRP A 550 11.64 -14.29 -10.38
N LEU A 551 11.43 -14.90 -11.56
CA LEU A 551 10.23 -15.68 -11.84
C LEU A 551 10.01 -16.78 -10.79
N GLY A 552 8.78 -16.87 -10.28
CA GLY A 552 8.44 -17.79 -9.20
C GLY A 552 8.68 -17.25 -7.79
N THR A 553 9.36 -16.11 -7.63
CA THR A 553 9.52 -15.47 -6.31
C THR A 553 8.19 -14.93 -5.82
N THR A 554 7.77 -15.30 -4.61
CA THR A 554 6.51 -14.83 -4.02
C THR A 554 6.53 -13.32 -3.81
N TYR A 555 5.40 -12.67 -4.10
CA TYR A 555 5.17 -11.27 -3.78
C TYR A 555 5.27 -11.03 -2.27
N GLY A 556 5.99 -9.98 -1.89
CA GLY A 556 6.05 -9.48 -0.53
C GLY A 556 5.80 -7.98 -0.51
N TRP A 557 4.70 -7.53 0.11
CA TRP A 557 4.39 -6.11 0.30
C TRP A 557 5.57 -5.41 0.98
N GLY A 558 6.11 -4.35 0.39
CA GLY A 558 7.29 -3.66 0.91
C GLY A 558 8.51 -4.59 1.06
N GLY A 559 8.60 -5.67 0.27
CA GLY A 559 9.64 -6.70 0.39
C GLY A 559 9.52 -7.63 1.60
N ALA A 560 8.37 -7.65 2.29
CA ALA A 560 8.15 -8.53 3.44
C ALA A 560 8.39 -10.02 3.10
N ASN A 561 8.73 -10.81 4.12
CA ASN A 561 8.99 -12.26 4.02
C ASN A 561 10.10 -12.65 3.03
N GLY A 562 10.96 -11.70 2.65
CA GLY A 562 12.03 -11.96 1.69
C GLY A 562 11.57 -11.98 0.22
N GLY A 563 10.32 -11.59 -0.06
CA GLY A 563 9.80 -11.40 -1.41
C GLY A 563 10.11 -10.01 -1.97
N VAL A 564 9.41 -9.66 -3.05
CA VAL A 564 9.42 -8.34 -3.69
C VAL A 564 8.00 -7.90 -4.02
N ASP A 565 7.72 -6.60 -3.95
CA ASP A 565 6.50 -6.03 -4.54
C ASP A 565 6.79 -5.51 -5.96
N CYS A 566 5.79 -4.95 -6.63
CA CYS A 566 5.89 -4.50 -8.03
C CYS A 566 7.02 -3.50 -8.26
N SER A 567 7.14 -2.48 -7.40
CA SER A 567 8.11 -1.39 -7.55
C SER A 567 9.47 -1.74 -6.96
N GLY A 568 9.51 -2.57 -5.91
CA GLY A 568 10.71 -3.16 -5.32
C GLY A 568 11.39 -4.16 -6.26
N PHE A 569 10.61 -4.92 -7.05
CA PHE A 569 11.11 -5.78 -8.12
C PHE A 569 11.91 -4.98 -9.15
N LEU A 570 11.35 -3.87 -9.66
CA LEU A 570 12.10 -2.98 -10.56
C LEU A 570 13.34 -2.41 -9.87
N CYS A 571 13.22 -1.93 -8.63
CA CYS A 571 14.37 -1.45 -7.87
C CYS A 571 15.49 -2.51 -7.78
N ALA A 572 15.15 -3.78 -7.59
CA ALA A 572 16.13 -4.87 -7.55
C ALA A 572 16.81 -5.09 -8.89
N VAL A 573 16.03 -5.20 -9.98
CA VAL A 573 16.56 -5.36 -11.34
C VAL A 573 17.51 -4.21 -11.71
N PHE A 574 17.10 -2.95 -11.48
CA PHE A 574 17.91 -1.80 -11.89
C PHE A 574 19.16 -1.57 -11.03
N ARG A 575 19.14 -1.99 -9.75
CA ARG A 575 20.34 -1.96 -8.90
C ARG A 575 21.47 -2.86 -9.41
N SER A 576 21.19 -3.94 -10.14
CA SER A 576 22.25 -4.78 -10.77
C SER A 576 23.13 -3.99 -11.75
N PHE A 577 22.58 -2.94 -12.35
CA PHE A 577 23.27 -2.04 -13.28
C PHE A 577 23.82 -0.78 -12.60
N GLY A 578 23.62 -0.65 -11.27
CA GLY A 578 23.94 0.58 -10.55
C GLY A 578 22.96 1.73 -10.77
N ILE A 579 21.79 1.48 -11.37
CA ILE A 579 20.74 2.49 -11.59
C ILE A 579 19.83 2.55 -10.37
N LEU A 580 19.64 3.75 -9.82
CA LEU A 580 18.86 4.01 -8.62
C LEU A 580 17.57 4.73 -8.95
N ILE A 581 16.44 4.03 -8.83
CA ILE A 581 15.11 4.59 -9.06
C ILE A 581 14.37 4.83 -7.72
N PRO A 582 13.32 5.68 -7.70
CA PRO A 582 12.47 5.86 -6.52
C PRO A 582 11.79 4.55 -6.09
N ARG A 583 11.42 4.43 -4.82
CA ARG A 583 10.87 3.18 -4.28
C ARG A 583 9.43 2.90 -4.68
N ASN A 584 8.55 3.90 -4.63
CA ASN A 584 7.13 3.67 -4.87
C ASN A 584 6.74 3.93 -6.31
N THR A 585 5.68 3.24 -6.74
CA THR A 585 5.10 3.34 -8.09
C THR A 585 4.78 4.78 -8.49
N SER A 586 4.28 5.61 -7.56
CA SER A 586 3.95 7.02 -7.80
C SER A 586 5.18 7.84 -8.22
N GLU A 587 6.28 7.73 -7.48
CA GLU A 587 7.50 8.46 -7.80
C GLU A 587 8.23 7.88 -9.00
N GLN A 588 8.21 6.55 -9.19
CA GLN A 588 8.75 5.94 -10.40
C GLN A 588 8.03 6.45 -11.66
N ARG A 589 6.70 6.57 -11.62
CA ARG A 589 5.90 7.16 -12.70
C ARG A 589 6.23 8.62 -12.97
N GLN A 590 6.62 9.39 -11.95
CA GLN A 590 6.86 10.83 -12.10
C GLN A 590 8.32 11.16 -12.45
N TYR A 591 9.27 10.37 -11.96
CA TYR A 591 10.69 10.71 -11.98
C TYR A 591 11.58 9.59 -12.53
N GLY A 592 11.12 8.34 -12.63
CA GLY A 592 11.98 7.16 -12.87
C GLY A 592 12.74 7.13 -14.20
N GLY A 593 12.54 8.08 -15.10
CA GLY A 593 13.24 8.19 -16.37
C GLY A 593 12.55 9.17 -17.30
N ALA A 594 12.48 8.85 -18.59
CA ALA A 594 11.68 9.60 -19.54
C ALA A 594 10.21 9.15 -19.46
N VAL A 595 9.38 10.00 -18.84
CA VAL A 595 7.96 9.73 -18.59
C VAL A 595 7.12 10.21 -19.77
N THR A 596 6.29 9.32 -20.31
CA THR A 596 5.24 9.65 -21.28
C THR A 596 3.88 9.34 -20.69
N ASN A 597 2.99 10.32 -20.66
CA ASN A 597 1.58 10.10 -20.31
C ASN A 597 0.88 9.38 -21.47
N ILE A 598 0.43 8.15 -21.25
CA ILE A 598 -0.21 7.31 -22.28
C ILE A 598 -1.70 7.09 -22.04
N ALA A 599 -2.24 7.62 -20.93
CA ALA A 599 -3.66 7.58 -20.63
C ALA A 599 -4.55 8.09 -21.79
N PRO A 600 -4.25 9.23 -22.44
CA PRO A 600 -5.11 9.74 -23.51
C PRO A 600 -4.93 9.04 -24.87
N LEU A 601 -3.94 8.14 -25.00
CA LEU A 601 -3.60 7.50 -26.27
C LEU A 601 -4.50 6.30 -26.55
N GLY A 602 -4.90 6.11 -27.81
CA GLY A 602 -5.58 4.89 -28.26
C GLY A 602 -4.59 3.72 -28.39
N ALA A 603 -5.09 2.49 -28.49
CA ALA A 603 -4.23 1.30 -28.51
C ALA A 603 -3.19 1.30 -29.64
N SER A 604 -3.55 1.75 -30.85
CA SER A 604 -2.59 1.81 -31.96
C SER A 604 -1.40 2.73 -31.67
N ASP A 605 -1.65 3.90 -31.07
CA ASP A 605 -0.60 4.85 -30.71
C ASP A 605 0.26 4.32 -29.55
N ARG A 606 -0.37 3.64 -28.57
CA ARG A 606 0.35 2.96 -27.48
C ARG A 606 1.25 1.85 -28.02
N LEU A 607 0.74 1.03 -28.93
CA LEU A 607 1.49 -0.02 -29.59
C LEU A 607 2.68 0.54 -30.32
N GLU A 608 2.51 1.59 -31.14
CA GLU A 608 3.61 2.26 -31.85
C GLU A 608 4.65 2.84 -30.87
N LEU A 609 4.20 3.42 -29.77
CA LEU A 609 5.08 3.99 -28.76
C LEU A 609 5.93 2.91 -28.06
N PHE A 610 5.32 1.83 -27.55
CA PHE A 610 6.03 0.71 -26.93
C PHE A 610 7.03 0.09 -27.90
N ALA A 611 6.60 -0.03 -29.14
CA ALA A 611 7.36 -0.57 -30.25
C ALA A 611 8.57 0.36 -30.62
N SER A 612 8.51 1.65 -30.37
CA SER A 612 9.62 2.55 -30.73
C SER A 612 10.79 2.54 -29.74
N SER A 613 10.58 2.11 -28.48
CA SER A 613 11.60 2.28 -27.43
C SER A 613 12.72 1.25 -27.52
N ARG A 614 13.98 1.73 -27.51
CA ARG A 614 15.17 0.89 -27.36
C ARG A 614 15.51 0.59 -25.89
N PHE A 615 14.92 1.30 -24.95
CA PHE A 615 15.22 1.18 -23.52
C PHE A 615 14.23 0.24 -22.82
N PRO A 616 14.57 -0.31 -21.64
CA PRO A 616 13.60 -0.96 -20.78
C PRO A 616 12.45 -0.01 -20.47
N VAL A 617 11.24 -0.51 -20.65
CA VAL A 617 10.01 0.26 -20.47
C VAL A 617 9.27 -0.28 -19.24
N ALA A 618 9.05 0.59 -18.26
CA ALA A 618 8.12 0.35 -17.16
C ALA A 618 6.74 0.93 -17.53
N ILE A 619 5.70 0.12 -17.40
CA ILE A 619 4.31 0.50 -17.66
C ILE A 619 3.61 0.62 -16.31
N HIS A 620 3.06 1.80 -16.06
CA HIS A 620 2.40 2.13 -14.79
C HIS A 620 0.89 2.20 -14.96
N ARG A 621 0.18 1.62 -13.99
CA ARG A 621 -1.25 1.83 -13.75
C ARG A 621 -1.46 2.22 -12.28
N SER A 622 -2.69 2.49 -11.86
CA SER A 622 -2.96 2.80 -10.45
C SER A 622 -2.45 1.67 -9.55
N GLY A 623 -1.62 2.02 -8.56
CA GLY A 623 -1.05 1.09 -7.58
C GLY A 623 -0.05 0.04 -8.12
N HIS A 624 0.22 -0.06 -9.43
CA HIS A 624 1.00 -1.16 -10.00
C HIS A 624 1.95 -0.74 -11.11
N VAL A 625 3.08 -1.45 -11.22
CA VAL A 625 4.10 -1.26 -12.26
C VAL A 625 4.57 -2.59 -12.81
N MET A 626 4.85 -2.61 -14.12
CA MET A 626 5.16 -3.81 -14.90
C MET A 626 6.32 -3.52 -15.84
N LEU A 627 7.25 -4.46 -16.01
CA LEU A 627 8.33 -4.33 -16.99
C LEU A 627 7.87 -4.91 -18.34
N TYR A 628 7.85 -4.10 -19.38
CA TYR A 628 7.51 -4.52 -20.73
C TYR A 628 8.63 -5.38 -21.33
N LEU A 629 8.26 -6.55 -21.85
CA LEU A 629 9.19 -7.48 -22.50
C LEU A 629 9.29 -7.27 -23.99
N GLY A 630 8.18 -6.94 -24.64
CA GLY A 630 8.09 -6.82 -26.09
C GLY A 630 6.74 -7.28 -26.63
N GLU A 631 6.63 -7.28 -27.95
CA GLU A 631 5.50 -7.83 -28.68
C GLU A 631 5.92 -9.16 -29.31
N SER A 632 5.09 -10.18 -29.15
CA SER A 632 5.27 -11.49 -29.76
C SER A 632 3.91 -12.03 -30.18
N ASN A 633 3.81 -12.45 -31.45
CA ASN A 633 2.57 -12.97 -32.06
C ASN A 633 1.36 -12.03 -31.93
N GLY A 634 1.57 -10.71 -32.03
CA GLY A 634 0.50 -9.72 -31.92
C GLY A 634 0.04 -9.44 -30.49
N GLN A 635 0.70 -10.02 -29.49
CA GLN A 635 0.40 -9.82 -28.08
C GLN A 635 1.56 -9.10 -27.38
N LEU A 636 1.24 -8.16 -26.50
CA LEU A 636 2.21 -7.49 -25.66
C LEU A 636 2.46 -8.32 -24.41
N TRP A 637 3.72 -8.34 -23.97
CA TRP A 637 4.12 -9.16 -22.82
C TRP A 637 4.84 -8.33 -21.77
N ILE A 638 4.61 -8.69 -20.52
CA ILE A 638 5.20 -8.05 -19.34
C ILE A 638 5.75 -9.11 -18.39
N VAL A 639 6.64 -8.68 -17.50
CA VAL A 639 7.01 -9.39 -16.27
C VAL A 639 6.74 -8.48 -15.08
N HIS A 640 6.08 -9.01 -14.06
CA HIS A 640 5.67 -8.22 -12.90
C HIS A 640 5.50 -9.03 -11.61
N ALA A 641 5.53 -8.35 -10.47
CA ALA A 641 5.11 -8.89 -9.16
C ALA A 641 3.72 -8.34 -8.86
N HIS A 642 2.66 -9.13 -9.06
CA HIS A 642 1.30 -8.57 -9.16
C HIS A 642 0.60 -8.32 -7.83
N SER A 643 0.51 -9.32 -6.97
CA SER A 643 -0.32 -9.29 -5.77
C SER A 643 0.18 -10.26 -4.71
N ILE A 644 -0.25 -10.06 -3.46
CA ILE A 644 0.17 -10.86 -2.30
C ILE A 644 -0.08 -12.35 -2.55
N GLY A 645 0.94 -13.16 -2.23
CA GLY A 645 0.89 -14.61 -2.37
C GLY A 645 1.12 -15.12 -3.79
N GLN A 646 1.03 -14.26 -4.81
CA GLN A 646 1.32 -14.63 -6.19
C GLN A 646 2.81 -14.53 -6.51
N PRO A 647 3.35 -15.41 -7.37
CA PRO A 647 4.74 -15.30 -7.80
C PRO A 647 4.94 -14.16 -8.80
N VAL A 648 6.17 -13.68 -8.92
CA VAL A 648 6.61 -12.92 -10.10
C VAL A 648 6.39 -13.79 -11.34
N SER A 649 5.66 -13.27 -12.31
CA SER A 649 5.21 -14.00 -13.49
C SER A 649 5.35 -13.18 -14.77
N ILE A 650 5.38 -13.89 -15.90
CA ILE A 650 5.17 -13.31 -17.22
C ILE A 650 3.67 -13.34 -17.49
N ALA A 651 3.13 -12.25 -17.99
CA ALA A 651 1.73 -12.15 -18.37
C ALA A 651 1.59 -11.38 -19.68
N SER A 652 0.46 -11.59 -20.35
CA SER A 652 0.08 -10.70 -21.44
C SER A 652 -0.38 -9.35 -20.89
N LEU A 653 -0.03 -8.30 -21.61
CA LEU A 653 -0.50 -6.96 -21.33
C LEU A 653 -1.65 -6.65 -22.28
N ASP A 654 -2.81 -6.38 -21.70
CA ASP A 654 -3.93 -5.83 -22.45
C ASP A 654 -3.66 -4.35 -22.80
N PRO A 655 -3.46 -3.99 -24.10
CA PRO A 655 -3.20 -2.62 -24.51
C PRO A 655 -4.38 -1.67 -24.30
N TRP A 656 -5.57 -2.21 -24.06
CA TRP A 656 -6.80 -1.45 -23.82
C TRP A 656 -6.99 -1.09 -22.34
N SER A 657 -6.33 -1.82 -21.44
CA SER A 657 -6.36 -1.57 -20.00
C SER A 657 -5.96 -0.13 -19.63
N ALA A 658 -6.44 0.33 -18.47
CA ALA A 658 -6.15 1.64 -17.92
C ALA A 658 -4.66 1.79 -17.58
N MET A 659 -3.89 2.26 -18.56
CA MET A 659 -2.46 2.56 -18.43
C MET A 659 -2.26 4.05 -18.26
N LEU A 660 -1.52 4.42 -17.21
CA LEU A 660 -1.32 5.81 -16.82
C LEU A 660 -0.09 6.42 -17.49
N SER A 661 1.03 5.68 -17.53
CA SER A 661 2.27 6.20 -18.11
C SER A 661 3.19 5.09 -18.56
N MET A 662 3.97 5.40 -19.59
CA MET A 662 5.17 4.68 -19.99
C MET A 662 6.38 5.41 -19.41
N VAL A 663 7.30 4.69 -18.77
CA VAL A 663 8.58 5.23 -18.31
C VAL A 663 9.69 4.47 -19.00
N GLU A 664 10.42 5.15 -19.88
CA GLU A 664 11.67 4.62 -20.43
C GLU A 664 12.78 4.88 -19.41
N LEU A 665 13.49 3.85 -18.99
CA LEU A 665 14.51 3.94 -17.96
C LEU A 665 15.83 4.47 -18.54
N LYS A 666 15.79 5.74 -18.95
CA LYS A 666 16.88 6.51 -19.56
C LYS A 666 17.03 7.89 -18.88
N PRO A 667 18.19 8.57 -19.04
CA PRO A 667 18.53 9.87 -18.44
C PRO A 667 17.53 11.00 -18.68
#